data_AF-A4IB12-F1
#
_entry.id   AF-A4IB12-F1
#
_cell.length_a   1.000
_cell.length_b   1.000
_cell.length_c   1.000
_cell.angle_alpha   90.00
_cell.angle_beta   90.00
_cell.angle_gamma   90.00
#
_symmetry.space_group_name_H-M   'P 1'
#
loop_
_entity.id
_entity.type
_entity.pdbx_description
1 polymer ?
#
loop_
_entity_poly.entity_id
_entity_poly.type
_entity_poly.pdbx_seq_one_letter_code
_entity_poly.pdbx_strand_id
1 'polypeptide(L)'
;MADGKTSASVVAVDAESAAKERDAAARAMLQDGGVSPVGKAQLLKKGLVHTVPYTLKVVVADPKEMEKAAADAEQVLQAAFQVVDTLLNNFNENSEVSRINRMPVGEEHQMSAALKHVMACCQKVYNSSRGAFDPAVGPLVRELREAAHKGKTVPAEHVNDLLSKCTLNASFSIDMNRGMIARKHADAMLDLGGVNKGYGIDYIVERLNSLGYNDVFFEWGGDVRASGKNQSNQPWAVGIVRPPALADIRTVVPEDKRSFIRVVRLNNEAIATSGDYENLIEGPGSKVYSSTFDPASKNLLEPTEADMAQVSVKCYSCMYADALATAALLKNDPAAVRRMLDNWRYVRDTVTDYTTYTREGERVAKMLEIATEDAEMRAKRIKGSLPARVIIVGGGLAGCSAAIEAANCGAQVILLEKEPKLGGNSAKATSGINAWGTRAQAKQGVMDGGKFFERDTHRSGKGGNCDPCLVKTLSVKSSDAVKWLSELGVPLTVLSQLGGASRKRCHRAPDKSDGTPVPVGFTIMKTLENHIVNNLSRHVTVMTGITVTALESTSRVRPDGVLVKHVTGVRLIQSSGQSMVLNADAVVLATGGFSNDHTPNSLLQQYAPQLSSFPTTNGVWATGDGVKMASKLGVTLVDMDKVQLHPTGLLDPKDPSNRTKYLGPEALRGSGGVLLNKNGERFVNELDLRSVVSQAIIAQDNVYPGSGGSKFAYCVLNETAAKLFGKNFLGFYWNRLGLFQKVDSVAGLAKLIGCPEANVMATLKQYEELSSKKLNPCPLTGKNVFPCVLGTQGPYYVALVTPSIHYTMGGCLISPSAEMQTIDNSGVTPVRRPILGLFGAGEVTGGVHGGNRLGGNSLLECVVFGKIAGDRAATILQKKSTGLSTTEWSTVVLREVREGGVYGAGSRVLRFNMPGALQRTGLALGQFIGIRGDWDGHRLIGYYSPITLPDDVGVIGILARADKGRLAEWISALQPGDAVEMKACGGLIIERRFADRHFFFRGHKIRKLALIGGGTGVAPMLQIVRAAVKKPFVDSIESIQFIYAAEDVSELTYRTLLESYEKEYGSEKFKCHFVLNNPPAQWTDGVGFVDTALLRSAVQAPSNDLLVAICGPPIMQRAVKGALKGLGYNMNLVRTVDETEPTSAKI
;
A
#
# COMPACT_ATOMS: atom_id res chain seq x y z
N MET A 1 -26.65 40.06 5.25
CA MET A 1 -26.60 39.51 3.88
C MET A 1 -25.17 39.06 3.62
N ALA A 2 -24.85 37.80 3.90
CA ALA A 2 -23.60 37.22 3.42
C ALA A 2 -23.87 36.77 1.98
N ASP A 3 -23.41 37.59 1.05
CA ASP A 3 -23.41 37.26 -0.37
C ASP A 3 -22.63 35.95 -0.57
N GLY A 4 -23.24 35.00 -1.27
CA GLY A 4 -22.69 33.66 -1.50
C GLY A 4 -21.45 33.62 -2.41
N LYS A 5 -20.50 34.54 -2.21
CA LYS A 5 -19.23 34.64 -2.94
C LYS A 5 -18.01 34.13 -2.18
N THR A 6 -18.16 33.48 -1.03
CA THR A 6 -17.04 32.78 -0.38
C THR A 6 -17.24 31.27 -0.43
N SER A 7 -17.06 30.71 -1.62
CA SER A 7 -16.60 29.35 -1.81
C SER A 7 -15.22 29.21 -1.14
N ALA A 8 -15.09 28.24 -0.22
CA ALA A 8 -13.86 27.86 0.46
C ALA A 8 -13.20 28.98 1.31
N SER A 9 -13.79 29.29 2.46
CA SER A 9 -13.01 29.81 3.57
C SER A 9 -12.00 28.75 4.00
N VAL A 10 -10.77 28.87 3.53
CA VAL A 10 -9.62 28.30 4.23
C VAL A 10 -9.65 28.95 5.60
N VAL A 11 -10.03 28.19 6.63
CA VAL A 11 -9.79 28.62 8.01
C VAL A 11 -8.28 28.63 8.14
N ALA A 12 -7.68 29.81 8.03
CA ALA A 12 -6.28 30.01 8.38
C ALA A 12 -6.16 29.60 9.85
N VAL A 13 -5.54 28.44 10.08
CA VAL A 13 -5.04 28.11 11.40
C VAL A 13 -4.00 29.19 11.70
N ASP A 14 -4.05 29.79 12.89
CA ASP A 14 -3.00 30.71 13.32
C ASP A 14 -1.65 30.00 13.19
N ALA A 15 -0.82 30.50 12.26
CA ALA A 15 0.44 29.88 11.89
C ALA A 15 1.37 29.77 13.11
N GLU A 16 1.31 30.76 14.02
CA GLU A 16 2.15 30.80 15.21
C GLU A 16 1.74 29.73 16.24
N SER A 17 0.44 29.54 16.47
CA SER A 17 -0.07 28.45 17.30
C SER A 17 0.31 27.08 16.73
N ALA A 18 0.14 26.88 15.41
CA ALA A 18 0.48 25.63 14.75
C ALA A 18 1.99 25.32 14.81
N ALA A 19 2.84 26.37 14.75
CA ALA A 19 4.28 26.25 14.91
C ALA A 19 4.69 25.80 16.31
N LYS A 20 4.09 26.39 17.36
CA LYS A 20 4.33 26.03 18.76
C LYS A 20 3.91 24.60 19.08
N GLU A 21 2.78 24.14 18.53
CA GLU A 21 2.31 22.75 18.68
C GLU A 21 3.27 21.74 18.04
N ARG A 22 3.77 22.04 16.82
CA ARG A 22 4.76 21.19 16.14
C ARG A 22 6.06 21.07 16.95
N ASP A 23 6.57 22.18 17.47
CA ASP A 23 7.78 22.18 18.29
C ASP A 23 7.61 21.37 19.57
N ALA A 24 6.49 21.56 20.29
CA ALA A 24 6.20 20.81 21.51
C ALA A 24 6.10 19.30 21.25
N ALA A 25 5.39 18.90 20.19
CA ALA A 25 5.28 17.50 19.78
C ALA A 25 6.64 16.89 19.40
N ALA A 26 7.46 17.65 18.65
CA ALA A 26 8.81 17.25 18.29
C ALA A 26 9.70 17.04 19.53
N ARG A 27 9.70 17.98 20.48
CA ARG A 27 10.48 17.86 21.72
C ARG A 27 10.05 16.66 22.55
N ALA A 28 8.74 16.40 22.67
CA ALA A 28 8.24 15.21 23.36
C ALA A 28 8.77 13.92 22.72
N MET A 29 8.74 13.81 21.39
CA MET A 29 9.27 12.64 20.67
C MET A 29 10.78 12.43 20.83
N LEU A 30 11.56 13.51 20.98
CA LEU A 30 13.01 13.45 21.21
C LEU A 30 13.37 13.13 22.67
N GLN A 31 12.53 13.51 23.63
CA GLN A 31 12.71 13.23 25.06
C GLN A 31 12.31 11.80 25.45
N ASP A 32 11.45 11.13 24.68
CA ASP A 32 10.90 9.79 24.93
C ASP A 32 11.93 8.62 24.91
N GLY A 33 13.22 8.92 25.07
CA GLY A 33 14.28 7.95 25.31
C GLY A 33 14.10 7.27 26.67
N GLY A 34 13.23 6.27 26.73
CA GLY A 34 13.00 5.45 27.93
C GLY A 34 14.28 4.85 28.51
N VAL A 35 14.19 4.39 29.76
CA VAL A 35 15.27 3.75 30.53
C VAL A 35 16.00 2.73 29.65
N SER A 36 17.32 2.91 29.51
CA SER A 36 18.15 1.96 28.74
C SER A 36 17.95 0.55 29.32
N PRO A 37 17.63 -0.46 28.50
CA PRO A 37 17.63 -1.84 28.95
C PRO A 37 19.00 -2.16 29.55
N VAL A 38 18.99 -2.72 30.77
CA VAL A 38 20.19 -3.09 31.53
C VAL A 38 21.12 -3.90 30.62
N GLY A 39 22.31 -3.34 30.31
CA GLY A 39 23.40 -4.06 29.63
C GLY A 39 23.97 -3.40 28.37
N LYS A 40 23.26 -2.51 27.65
CA LYS A 40 23.82 -1.82 26.47
C LYS A 40 24.63 -0.58 26.84
N ALA A 41 25.76 -0.35 26.18
CA ALA A 41 26.56 0.87 26.30
C ALA A 41 26.58 1.66 24.98
N GLN A 42 26.82 2.97 25.03
CA GLN A 42 26.83 3.85 23.86
C GLN A 42 28.14 4.64 23.79
N LEU A 43 28.88 4.47 22.67
CA LEU A 43 29.94 5.39 22.27
C LEU A 43 29.32 6.73 21.87
N LEU A 44 29.93 7.83 22.29
CA LEU A 44 29.66 9.15 21.73
C LEU A 44 31.00 9.80 21.35
N LYS A 45 31.15 10.15 20.07
CA LYS A 45 32.25 10.97 19.57
C LYS A 45 31.67 12.21 18.91
N LYS A 46 32.24 13.37 19.22
CA LYS A 46 31.96 14.64 18.57
C LYS A 46 33.27 15.27 18.14
N GLY A 47 33.28 15.99 17.03
CA GLY A 47 34.45 16.71 16.56
C GLY A 47 34.13 17.68 15.44
N LEU A 48 35.18 18.26 14.87
CA LEU A 48 35.11 19.24 13.79
C LEU A 48 36.08 18.81 12.70
N VAL A 49 35.59 18.65 11.47
CA VAL A 49 36.42 18.28 10.30
C VAL A 49 36.01 19.15 9.13
N HIS A 50 36.99 19.75 8.43
CA HIS A 50 36.77 20.72 7.35
C HIS A 50 35.80 21.85 7.75
N THR A 51 35.93 22.38 8.98
CA THR A 51 35.03 23.38 9.60
C THR A 51 33.57 22.95 9.80
N VAL A 52 33.24 21.67 9.61
CA VAL A 52 31.89 21.12 9.75
C VAL A 52 31.84 20.18 10.98
N PRO A 53 30.88 20.38 11.92
CA PRO A 53 30.75 19.54 13.10
C PRO A 53 30.22 18.15 12.73
N TYR A 54 30.66 17.13 13.47
CA TYR A 54 30.12 15.78 13.35
C TYR A 54 29.78 15.17 14.72
N THR A 55 28.81 14.27 14.72
CA THR A 55 28.41 13.45 15.86
C THR A 55 28.31 11.98 15.45
N LEU A 56 29.11 11.11 16.07
CA LEU A 56 29.00 9.66 15.96
C LEU A 56 28.47 9.04 17.25
N LYS A 57 27.48 8.16 17.14
CA LYS A 57 27.01 7.29 18.21
C LYS A 57 27.06 5.83 17.75
N VAL A 58 27.58 4.95 18.60
CA VAL A 58 27.62 3.50 18.35
C VAL A 58 27.14 2.78 19.60
N VAL A 59 26.10 1.96 19.49
CA VAL A 59 25.61 1.17 20.61
C VAL A 59 26.24 -0.22 20.55
N VAL A 60 26.84 -0.65 21.66
CA VAL A 60 27.44 -1.97 21.83
C VAL A 60 26.62 -2.80 22.82
N ALA A 61 26.55 -4.10 22.57
CA ALA A 61 25.77 -5.02 23.40
C ALA A 61 26.48 -5.36 24.71
N ASP A 62 27.82 -5.44 24.69
CA ASP A 62 28.67 -5.64 25.87
C ASP A 62 29.52 -4.39 26.13
N PRO A 63 29.42 -3.75 27.30
CA PRO A 63 30.28 -2.62 27.68
C PRO A 63 31.78 -2.92 27.58
N LYS A 64 32.21 -4.20 27.63
CA LYS A 64 33.61 -4.59 27.44
C LYS A 64 34.11 -4.37 26.01
N GLU A 65 33.22 -4.31 25.03
CA GLU A 65 33.58 -4.03 23.63
C GLU A 65 33.77 -2.52 23.37
N MET A 66 33.56 -1.68 24.37
CA MET A 66 33.52 -0.23 24.20
C MET A 66 34.85 0.36 23.73
N GLU A 67 35.96 -0.14 24.28
CA GLU A 67 37.32 0.31 23.92
C GLU A 67 37.65 -0.08 22.47
N LYS A 68 37.36 -1.31 22.07
CA LYS A 68 37.51 -1.78 20.70
C LYS A 68 36.64 -0.97 19.73
N ALA A 69 35.38 -0.74 20.08
CA ALA A 69 34.47 0.06 19.27
C ALA A 69 34.96 1.50 19.10
N ALA A 70 35.57 2.08 20.13
CA ALA A 70 36.16 3.42 20.06
C ALA A 70 37.37 3.47 19.11
N ALA A 71 38.23 2.46 19.13
CA ALA A 71 39.39 2.34 18.25
C ALA A 71 38.98 2.10 16.79
N ASP A 72 38.07 1.15 16.55
CA ASP A 72 37.54 0.84 15.22
C ASP A 72 36.82 2.07 14.63
N ALA A 73 36.02 2.78 15.44
CA ALA A 73 35.36 4.01 15.02
C ALA A 73 36.35 5.12 14.64
N GLU A 74 37.43 5.29 15.40
CA GLU A 74 38.45 6.29 15.10
C GLU A 74 39.13 6.00 13.75
N GLN A 75 39.51 4.74 13.51
CA GLN A 75 40.12 4.32 12.24
C GLN A 75 39.17 4.54 11.05
N VAL A 76 37.88 4.22 11.22
CA VAL A 76 36.88 4.42 10.15
C VAL A 76 36.66 5.91 9.87
N LEU A 77 36.56 6.75 10.90
CA LEU A 77 36.40 8.20 10.74
C LEU A 77 37.58 8.80 9.98
N GLN A 78 38.81 8.49 10.42
CA GLN A 78 40.03 8.99 9.77
C GLN A 78 40.09 8.56 8.29
N ALA A 79 39.84 7.29 8.00
CA ALA A 79 39.83 6.78 6.63
C ALA A 79 38.75 7.46 5.77
N ALA A 80 37.55 7.65 6.31
CA ALA A 80 36.46 8.28 5.57
C ALA A 80 36.74 9.75 5.25
N PHE A 81 37.20 10.52 6.23
CA PHE A 81 37.54 11.94 6.01
C PHE A 81 38.73 12.08 5.06
N GLN A 82 39.73 11.20 5.14
CA GLN A 82 40.83 11.17 4.18
C GLN A 82 40.35 10.85 2.76
N VAL A 83 39.44 9.89 2.58
CA VAL A 83 38.85 9.56 1.27
C VAL A 83 38.10 10.76 0.70
N VAL A 84 37.28 11.43 1.50
CA VAL A 84 36.55 12.62 1.06
C VAL A 84 37.52 13.75 0.69
N ASP A 85 38.51 14.02 1.53
CA ASP A 85 39.48 15.10 1.31
C ASP A 85 40.38 14.85 0.09
N THR A 86 40.89 13.64 -0.06
CA THR A 86 41.87 13.32 -1.12
C THR A 86 41.22 12.99 -2.47
N LEU A 87 39.92 12.70 -2.53
CA LEU A 87 39.25 12.33 -3.78
C LEU A 87 38.16 13.32 -4.20
N LEU A 88 37.38 13.84 -3.24
CA LEU A 88 36.10 14.53 -3.52
C LEU A 88 36.08 16.00 -3.09
N ASN A 89 37.11 16.50 -2.40
CA ASN A 89 37.19 17.89 -1.92
C ASN A 89 37.84 18.80 -2.97
N ASN A 90 37.06 19.71 -3.57
CA ASN A 90 37.54 20.70 -4.54
C ASN A 90 38.41 21.80 -3.93
N PHE A 91 38.42 21.96 -2.61
CA PHE A 91 39.31 22.90 -1.91
C PHE A 91 40.70 22.32 -1.64
N ASN A 92 40.85 20.99 -1.66
CA ASN A 92 42.15 20.35 -1.62
C ASN A 92 42.71 20.29 -3.04
N GLU A 93 43.74 21.09 -3.35
CA GLU A 93 44.35 21.13 -4.68
C GLU A 93 44.86 19.75 -5.14
N ASN A 94 45.28 18.91 -4.21
CA ASN A 94 45.82 17.58 -4.49
C ASN A 94 44.74 16.51 -4.64
N SER A 95 43.46 16.85 -4.50
CA SER A 95 42.39 15.87 -4.61
C SER A 95 42.21 15.36 -6.04
N GLU A 96 41.65 14.16 -6.20
CA GLU A 96 41.33 13.62 -7.52
C GLU A 96 40.43 14.57 -8.33
N VAL A 97 39.37 15.10 -7.73
CA VAL A 97 38.48 16.06 -8.39
C VAL A 97 39.21 17.35 -8.79
N SER A 98 40.11 17.88 -7.96
CA SER A 98 40.91 19.08 -8.27
C SER A 98 41.94 18.83 -9.38
N ARG A 99 42.52 17.63 -9.45
CA ARG A 99 43.37 17.23 -10.58
C ARG A 99 42.55 17.18 -11.87
N ILE A 100 41.39 16.51 -11.86
CA ILE A 100 40.49 16.44 -13.01
C ILE A 100 40.14 17.84 -13.48
N ASN A 101 39.77 18.75 -12.57
CA ASN A 101 39.43 20.14 -12.89
C ASN A 101 40.57 20.94 -13.57
N ARG A 102 41.83 20.49 -13.45
CA ARG A 102 43.01 21.12 -14.05
C ARG A 102 43.59 20.35 -15.23
N MET A 103 43.03 19.19 -15.58
CA MET A 103 43.53 18.39 -16.71
C MET A 103 43.40 19.12 -18.06
N PRO A 104 44.31 18.87 -19.01
CA PRO A 104 44.13 19.27 -20.40
C PRO A 104 42.79 18.80 -20.99
N VAL A 105 42.21 19.62 -21.87
CA VAL A 105 40.95 19.29 -22.56
C VAL A 105 41.15 18.06 -23.43
N GLY A 106 40.21 17.11 -23.36
CA GLY A 106 40.23 15.86 -24.11
C GLY A 106 41.05 14.73 -23.47
N GLU A 107 41.85 15.01 -22.44
CA GLU A 107 42.60 13.98 -21.72
C GLU A 107 41.65 13.13 -20.87
N GLU A 108 41.71 11.79 -21.02
CA GLU A 108 40.88 10.85 -20.24
C GLU A 108 41.56 10.50 -18.91
N HIS A 109 40.78 10.54 -17.81
CA HIS A 109 41.18 10.09 -16.47
C HIS A 109 40.37 8.87 -16.04
N GLN A 110 41.06 7.87 -15.48
CA GLN A 110 40.41 6.72 -14.86
C GLN A 110 39.94 7.10 -13.44
N MET A 111 38.63 7.24 -13.27
CA MET A 111 38.05 7.58 -11.96
C MET A 111 38.35 6.49 -10.94
N SER A 112 38.67 6.89 -9.71
CA SER A 112 38.66 6.00 -8.55
C SER A 112 37.27 5.38 -8.35
N ALA A 113 37.20 4.26 -7.62
CA ALA A 113 35.93 3.61 -7.31
C ALA A 113 34.96 4.55 -6.55
N ALA A 114 35.50 5.40 -5.68
CA ALA A 114 34.75 6.40 -4.93
C ALA A 114 34.18 7.47 -5.87
N LEU A 115 35.03 8.09 -6.69
CA LEU A 115 34.60 9.11 -7.63
C LEU A 115 33.61 8.57 -8.66
N LYS A 116 33.83 7.37 -9.20
CA LYS A 116 32.89 6.69 -10.09
C LYS A 116 31.52 6.51 -9.44
N HIS A 117 31.48 6.14 -8.16
CA HIS A 117 30.22 5.98 -7.42
C HIS A 117 29.50 7.34 -7.24
N VAL A 118 30.23 8.39 -6.90
CA VAL A 118 29.69 9.76 -6.77
C VAL A 118 29.19 10.30 -8.12
N MET A 119 29.93 10.08 -9.21
CA MET A 119 29.50 10.51 -10.54
C MET A 119 28.26 9.77 -11.04
N ALA A 120 28.09 8.49 -10.67
CA ALA A 120 26.85 7.75 -10.93
C ALA A 120 25.64 8.42 -10.26
N CYS A 121 25.81 8.87 -9.01
CA CYS A 121 24.79 9.63 -8.29
C CYS A 121 24.49 10.95 -9.00
N CYS A 122 25.54 11.74 -9.30
CA CYS A 122 25.42 13.03 -9.97
C CYS A 122 24.65 12.93 -11.29
N GLN A 123 25.01 11.99 -12.18
CA GLN A 123 24.34 11.81 -13.45
C GLN A 123 22.85 11.43 -13.29
N LYS A 124 22.55 10.55 -12.32
CA LYS A 124 21.18 10.09 -12.06
C LYS A 124 20.32 11.22 -11.51
N VAL A 125 20.83 11.99 -10.55
CA VAL A 125 20.11 13.12 -9.96
C VAL A 125 19.97 14.27 -10.96
N TYR A 126 21.02 14.61 -11.71
CA TYR A 126 20.99 15.57 -12.82
C TYR A 126 19.87 15.24 -13.82
N ASN A 127 19.84 13.99 -14.32
CA ASN A 127 18.83 13.55 -15.27
C ASN A 127 17.40 13.58 -14.68
N SER A 128 17.22 13.05 -13.46
CA SER A 128 15.89 12.98 -12.83
C SER A 128 15.33 14.35 -12.42
N SER A 129 16.21 15.29 -12.07
CA SER A 129 15.87 16.65 -11.70
C SER A 129 15.80 17.59 -12.90
N ARG A 130 16.10 17.11 -14.11
CA ARG A 130 16.19 17.91 -15.35
C ARG A 130 17.15 19.09 -15.19
N GLY A 131 18.33 18.83 -14.64
CA GLY A 131 19.40 19.81 -14.47
C GLY A 131 19.26 20.76 -13.29
N ALA A 132 18.28 20.57 -12.39
CA ALA A 132 18.19 21.40 -11.19
C ALA A 132 19.36 21.15 -10.22
N PHE A 133 19.89 19.93 -10.19
CA PHE A 133 21.18 19.63 -9.57
C PHE A 133 22.20 19.36 -10.66
N ASP A 134 23.28 20.13 -10.69
CA ASP A 134 24.37 19.98 -11.66
C ASP A 134 25.71 20.26 -10.98
N PRO A 135 26.62 19.27 -10.89
CA PRO A 135 27.94 19.48 -10.30
C PRO A 135 28.90 20.28 -11.20
N ALA A 136 28.53 20.61 -12.45
CA ALA A 136 29.40 21.35 -13.38
C ALA A 136 29.27 22.88 -13.28
N VAL A 137 28.40 23.40 -12.41
CA VAL A 137 28.15 24.85 -12.25
C VAL A 137 29.26 25.59 -11.49
N GLY A 138 30.33 24.89 -11.09
CA GLY A 138 31.43 25.45 -10.30
C GLY A 138 32.02 26.77 -10.83
N PRO A 139 32.32 26.93 -12.14
CA PRO A 139 32.90 28.17 -12.67
C PRO A 139 31.94 29.34 -12.49
N LEU A 140 30.65 29.11 -12.75
CA LEU A 140 29.59 30.10 -12.61
C LEU A 140 29.39 30.51 -11.14
N VAL A 141 29.33 29.53 -10.23
CA VAL A 141 29.24 29.78 -8.80
C VAL A 141 30.42 30.61 -8.32
N ARG A 142 31.65 30.27 -8.72
CA ARG A 142 32.86 31.01 -8.32
C ARG A 142 32.77 32.48 -8.71
N GLU A 143 32.44 32.77 -9.97
CA GLU A 143 32.36 34.15 -10.44
C GLU A 143 31.24 34.96 -9.77
N LEU A 144 30.06 34.35 -9.59
CA LEU A 144 28.95 35.01 -8.89
C LEU A 144 29.30 35.29 -7.42
N ARG A 145 29.99 34.35 -6.74
CA ARG A 145 30.46 34.55 -5.37
C ARG A 145 31.47 35.69 -5.30
N GLU A 146 32.47 35.71 -6.18
CA GLU A 146 33.48 36.77 -6.20
C GLU A 146 32.87 38.14 -6.49
N ALA A 147 31.91 38.21 -7.41
CA ALA A 147 31.18 39.44 -7.70
C ALA A 147 30.39 39.91 -6.48
N ALA A 148 29.65 39.01 -5.82
CA ALA A 148 28.87 39.32 -4.62
C ALA A 148 29.76 39.88 -3.49
N HIS A 149 30.89 39.22 -3.17
CA HIS A 149 31.85 39.69 -2.16
C HIS A 149 32.44 41.08 -2.49
N LYS A 150 32.61 41.39 -3.78
CA LYS A 150 33.08 42.70 -4.25
C LYS A 150 31.96 43.75 -4.31
N GLY A 151 30.74 43.42 -3.92
CA GLY A 151 29.56 44.29 -4.04
C GLY A 151 29.18 44.58 -5.49
N LYS A 152 29.46 43.66 -6.42
CA LYS A 152 29.23 43.79 -7.87
C LYS A 152 28.28 42.71 -8.38
N THR A 153 27.79 42.90 -9.60
CA THR A 153 27.02 41.89 -10.34
C THR A 153 27.81 41.42 -11.56
N VAL A 154 27.59 40.18 -11.99
CA VAL A 154 28.18 39.64 -13.22
C VAL A 154 27.28 40.02 -14.41
N PRO A 155 27.83 40.43 -15.57
CA PRO A 155 27.02 40.73 -16.76
C PRO A 155 26.17 39.52 -17.19
N ALA A 156 24.89 39.77 -17.50
CA ALA A 156 23.94 38.71 -17.85
C ALA A 156 24.36 37.89 -19.08
N GLU A 157 24.99 38.52 -20.07
CA GLU A 157 25.52 37.84 -21.26
C GLU A 157 26.59 36.81 -20.89
N HIS A 158 27.48 37.16 -19.96
CA HIS A 158 28.54 36.27 -19.47
C HIS A 158 27.98 35.10 -18.66
N VAL A 159 26.99 35.37 -17.80
CA VAL A 159 26.25 34.30 -17.08
C VAL A 159 25.60 33.34 -18.06
N ASN A 160 24.96 33.84 -19.13
CA ASN A 160 24.34 32.99 -20.15
C ASN A 160 25.36 32.17 -20.94
N ASP A 161 26.51 32.75 -21.28
CA ASP A 161 27.60 32.03 -21.94
C ASP A 161 28.09 30.86 -21.08
N LEU A 162 28.39 31.12 -19.80
CA LEU A 162 28.76 30.08 -18.84
C LEU A 162 27.67 29.02 -18.69
N LEU A 163 26.40 29.41 -18.56
CA LEU A 163 25.29 28.45 -18.43
C LEU A 163 25.15 27.51 -19.62
N SER A 164 25.45 27.99 -20.82
CA SER A 164 25.38 27.16 -22.04
C SER A 164 26.48 26.09 -22.08
N LYS A 165 27.63 26.34 -21.45
CA LYS A 165 28.82 25.48 -21.48
C LYS A 165 28.97 24.63 -20.22
N CYS A 166 28.66 25.19 -19.05
CA CYS A 166 28.91 24.64 -17.72
C CYS A 166 27.75 23.76 -17.23
N THR A 167 27.40 22.74 -18.02
CA THR A 167 26.48 21.68 -17.60
C THR A 167 27.16 20.34 -17.61
N LEU A 168 26.75 19.39 -16.77
CA LEU A 168 27.40 18.08 -16.65
C LEU A 168 27.69 17.43 -18.02
N ASN A 169 26.67 17.40 -18.89
CA ASN A 169 26.79 16.79 -20.22
C ASN A 169 27.62 17.63 -21.21
N ALA A 170 27.64 18.95 -21.11
CA ALA A 170 28.41 19.83 -22.00
C ALA A 170 29.87 19.95 -21.57
N SER A 171 30.15 19.87 -20.26
CA SER A 171 31.48 20.03 -19.67
C SER A 171 32.29 18.75 -19.64
N PHE A 172 31.65 17.58 -19.50
CA PHE A 172 32.35 16.31 -19.31
C PHE A 172 31.91 15.23 -20.30
N SER A 173 32.87 14.41 -20.72
CA SER A 173 32.63 13.10 -21.32
C SER A 173 32.80 12.05 -20.22
N ILE A 174 31.74 11.29 -19.90
CA ILE A 174 31.75 10.31 -18.82
C ILE A 174 31.36 8.95 -19.39
N ASP A 175 32.28 7.98 -19.36
CA ASP A 175 31.98 6.58 -19.66
C ASP A 175 31.90 5.80 -18.35
N MET A 176 30.68 5.54 -17.88
CA MET A 176 30.45 4.78 -16.65
C MET A 176 30.82 3.29 -16.76
N ASN A 177 30.89 2.73 -17.97
CA ASN A 177 31.28 1.33 -18.16
C ASN A 177 32.80 1.19 -18.02
N ARG A 178 33.56 1.99 -18.78
CA ARG A 178 35.03 2.06 -18.67
C ARG A 178 35.50 2.74 -17.38
N GLY A 179 34.66 3.56 -16.75
CA GLY A 179 35.02 4.37 -15.58
C GLY A 179 35.91 5.57 -15.91
N MET A 180 35.79 6.10 -17.12
CA MET A 180 36.62 7.21 -17.61
C MET A 180 35.86 8.54 -17.56
N ILE A 181 36.59 9.63 -17.30
CA ILE A 181 36.08 11.00 -17.37
C ILE A 181 37.08 11.91 -18.11
N ALA A 182 36.59 12.83 -18.95
CA ALA A 182 37.42 13.81 -19.64
C ALA A 182 36.72 15.18 -19.71
N ARG A 183 37.50 16.25 -19.70
CA ARG A 183 37.01 17.63 -19.89
C ARG A 183 36.77 17.91 -21.37
N LYS A 184 35.66 18.57 -21.70
CA LYS A 184 35.33 18.97 -23.07
C LYS A 184 35.78 20.39 -23.43
N HIS A 185 36.02 21.24 -22.44
CA HIS A 185 36.51 22.61 -22.62
C HIS A 185 37.27 23.10 -21.38
N ALA A 186 37.98 24.22 -21.52
CA ALA A 186 38.91 24.74 -20.52
C ALA A 186 38.25 25.29 -19.24
N ASP A 187 36.94 25.57 -19.28
CA ASP A 187 36.17 26.01 -18.10
C ASP A 187 35.51 24.86 -17.34
N ALA A 188 35.47 23.64 -17.91
CA ALA A 188 34.79 22.50 -17.30
C ALA A 188 35.36 22.21 -15.90
N MET A 189 34.54 22.33 -14.85
CA MET A 189 34.96 22.13 -13.46
C MET A 189 33.85 21.43 -12.66
N LEU A 190 34.20 20.39 -11.93
CA LEU A 190 33.33 19.67 -10.99
C LEU A 190 33.37 20.34 -9.61
N ASP A 191 32.19 20.58 -9.06
CA ASP A 191 31.91 20.89 -7.67
C ASP A 191 31.04 19.77 -7.08
N LEU A 192 31.58 19.05 -6.09
CA LEU A 192 30.95 17.91 -5.45
C LEU A 192 30.41 18.26 -4.04
N GLY A 193 30.30 19.55 -3.70
CA GLY A 193 29.87 20.00 -2.38
C GLY A 193 28.46 19.53 -1.96
N GLY A 194 27.55 19.34 -2.92
CA GLY A 194 26.18 18.85 -2.66
C GLY A 194 26.03 17.33 -2.66
N VAL A 195 27.12 16.57 -2.51
CA VAL A 195 27.11 15.10 -2.55
C VAL A 195 28.24 14.45 -1.71
N ASN A 196 29.36 15.14 -1.51
CA ASN A 196 30.55 14.58 -0.85
C ASN A 196 30.32 14.25 0.65
N LYS A 197 29.57 15.08 1.39
CA LYS A 197 29.19 14.82 2.78
C LYS A 197 28.34 13.56 2.87
N GLY A 198 27.29 13.50 2.06
CA GLY A 198 26.44 12.31 2.00
C GLY A 198 27.20 11.03 1.65
N TYR A 199 28.20 11.09 0.76
CA TYR A 199 29.08 9.95 0.47
C TYR A 199 29.92 9.54 1.69
N GLY A 200 30.54 10.49 2.38
CA GLY A 200 31.35 10.22 3.58
C GLY A 200 30.51 9.59 4.70
N ILE A 201 29.29 10.09 4.92
CA ILE A 201 28.33 9.56 5.89
C ILE A 201 27.96 8.10 5.55
N ASP A 202 27.65 7.84 4.27
CA ASP A 202 27.35 6.49 3.80
C ASP A 202 28.50 5.52 4.04
N TYR A 203 29.72 5.95 3.69
CA TYR A 203 30.94 5.18 3.87
C TYR A 203 31.16 4.80 5.35
N ILE A 204 31.02 5.75 6.28
CA ILE A 204 31.24 5.53 7.71
C ILE A 204 30.26 4.50 8.26
N VAL A 205 28.96 4.67 8.00
CA VAL A 205 27.93 3.76 8.51
C VAL A 205 28.10 2.36 7.92
N GLU A 206 28.36 2.26 6.61
CA GLU A 206 28.57 0.97 5.97
C GLU A 206 29.83 0.25 6.46
N ARG A 207 30.92 0.99 6.71
CA ARG A 207 32.16 0.42 7.21
C ARG A 207 32.00 -0.07 8.65
N LEU A 208 31.36 0.70 9.52
CA LEU A 208 31.05 0.27 10.89
C LEU A 208 30.12 -0.94 10.91
N ASN A 209 29.08 -0.97 10.06
CA ASN A 209 28.22 -2.14 9.91
C ASN A 209 29.03 -3.37 9.45
N SER A 210 30.00 -3.19 8.54
CA SER A 210 30.87 -4.28 8.07
C SER A 210 31.80 -4.84 9.16
N LEU A 211 32.11 -4.05 10.20
CA LEU A 211 32.88 -4.47 11.37
C LEU A 211 32.00 -5.13 12.46
N GLY A 212 30.68 -5.23 12.25
CA GLY A 212 29.73 -5.84 13.16
C GLY A 212 28.91 -4.86 14.00
N TYR A 213 29.17 -3.55 13.90
CA TYR A 213 28.41 -2.51 14.61
C TYR A 213 27.13 -2.17 13.85
N ASN A 214 26.00 -2.74 14.27
CA ASN A 214 24.71 -2.57 13.58
C ASN A 214 23.92 -1.34 14.05
N ASP A 215 24.11 -0.92 15.31
CA ASP A 215 23.40 0.18 15.96
C ASP A 215 24.25 1.47 15.91
N VAL A 216 24.22 2.17 14.78
CA VAL A 216 25.10 3.33 14.50
C VAL A 216 24.28 4.55 14.12
N PHE A 217 24.67 5.72 14.59
CA PHE A 217 24.14 7.01 14.16
C PHE A 217 25.31 7.92 13.83
N PHE A 218 25.35 8.46 12.62
CA PHE A 218 26.38 9.42 12.23
C PHE A 218 25.72 10.65 11.60
N GLU A 219 26.10 11.81 12.12
CA GLU A 219 25.70 13.14 11.66
C GLU A 219 26.94 13.94 11.29
N TRP A 220 26.91 14.63 10.15
CA TRP A 220 27.97 15.51 9.70
C TRP A 220 27.40 16.72 8.97
N GLY A 221 27.47 17.88 9.61
CA GLY A 221 26.96 19.14 9.05
C GLY A 221 25.44 19.13 8.84
N GLY A 222 24.68 18.51 9.76
CA GLY A 222 23.23 18.40 9.71
C GLY A 222 22.69 17.21 8.91
N ASP A 223 23.49 16.60 8.04
CA ASP A 223 23.12 15.40 7.31
C ASP A 223 23.38 14.15 8.15
N VAL A 224 22.46 13.18 8.10
CA VAL A 224 22.44 12.05 9.04
C VAL A 224 22.23 10.74 8.30
N ARG A 225 22.95 9.69 8.71
CA ARG A 225 22.56 8.30 8.46
C ARG A 225 22.59 7.50 9.74
N ALA A 226 21.58 6.66 9.93
CA ALA A 226 21.48 5.80 11.10
C ALA A 226 21.13 4.37 10.70
N SER A 227 21.75 3.39 11.36
CA SER A 227 21.48 1.96 11.26
C SER A 227 21.09 1.38 12.62
N GLY A 228 20.31 0.29 12.60
CA GLY A 228 19.87 -0.39 13.82
C GLY A 228 18.97 0.49 14.70
N LYS A 229 19.16 0.38 16.01
CA LYS A 229 18.36 1.04 17.05
C LYS A 229 19.23 1.82 18.03
N ASN A 230 18.64 2.77 18.72
CA ASN A 230 19.32 3.52 19.78
C ASN A 230 19.49 2.67 21.07
N GLN A 231 20.16 3.25 22.07
CA GLN A 231 20.41 2.60 23.36
C GLN A 231 19.15 2.13 24.10
N SER A 232 17.98 2.73 23.81
CA SER A 232 16.67 2.38 24.38
C SER A 232 15.90 1.37 23.51
N ASN A 233 16.56 0.76 22.53
CA ASN A 233 16.00 -0.22 21.59
C ASN A 233 14.83 0.35 20.74
N GLN A 234 14.84 1.66 20.51
CA GLN A 234 13.91 2.38 19.64
C GLN A 234 14.60 2.77 18.33
N PRO A 235 13.86 2.99 17.23
CA PRO A 235 14.42 3.61 16.03
C PRO A 235 15.08 4.96 16.35
N TRP A 236 16.16 5.29 15.65
CA TRP A 236 16.80 6.60 15.78
C TRP A 236 15.82 7.71 15.36
N ALA A 237 15.88 8.86 16.03
CA ALA A 237 15.01 10.00 15.74
C ALA A 237 15.86 11.26 15.49
N VAL A 238 15.46 12.05 14.49
CA VAL A 238 16.12 13.30 14.07
C VAL A 238 15.06 14.39 14.04
N GLY A 239 15.34 15.53 14.68
CA GLY A 239 14.51 16.73 14.59
C GLY A 239 14.92 17.57 13.38
N ILE A 240 13.96 17.93 12.53
CA ILE A 240 14.15 18.91 11.45
C ILE A 240 13.97 20.30 12.06
N VAL A 241 15.06 21.04 12.13
CA VAL A 241 15.09 22.40 12.71
C VAL A 241 14.41 23.38 11.76
N ARG A 242 13.63 24.29 12.33
CA ARG A 242 13.00 25.39 11.61
C ARG A 242 14.06 26.38 11.11
N PRO A 243 14.01 26.78 9.82
CA PRO A 243 14.91 27.81 9.31
C PRO A 243 14.64 29.15 10.02
N PRO A 244 15.67 30.01 10.20
CA PRO A 244 15.48 31.33 10.77
C PRO A 244 14.50 32.16 9.93
N ALA A 245 13.75 33.04 10.61
CA ALA A 245 12.97 34.08 9.95
C ALA A 245 13.92 34.98 9.13
N LEU A 246 13.42 35.61 8.06
CA LEU A 246 14.28 36.41 7.18
C LEU A 246 14.93 37.58 7.93
N ALA A 247 14.22 38.18 8.90
CA ALA A 247 14.76 39.22 9.78
C ALA A 247 15.93 38.72 10.66
N ASP A 248 15.90 37.44 11.03
CA ASP A 248 16.86 36.80 11.92
C ASP A 248 17.91 35.97 11.17
N ILE A 249 17.94 36.01 9.83
CA ILE A 249 18.78 35.13 9.00
C ILE A 249 20.29 35.32 9.26
N ARG A 250 20.67 36.47 9.81
CA ARG A 250 22.07 36.79 10.21
C ARG A 250 22.38 36.42 11.65
N THR A 251 21.39 35.97 12.43
CA THR A 251 21.54 35.71 13.86
C THR A 251 21.83 34.24 14.10
N VAL A 252 22.82 33.97 14.95
CA VAL A 252 23.12 32.60 15.39
C VAL A 252 22.19 32.27 16.55
N VAL A 253 21.18 31.44 16.28
CA VAL A 253 20.27 30.94 17.32
C VAL A 253 20.95 29.78 18.07
N PRO A 254 21.10 29.86 19.41
CA PRO A 254 21.62 28.77 20.24
C PRO A 254 20.87 27.45 20.01
N GLU A 255 21.57 26.32 20.03
CA GLU A 255 20.99 24.99 19.72
C GLU A 255 19.77 24.64 20.57
N ASP A 256 19.80 24.97 21.87
CA ASP A 256 18.72 24.71 22.83
C ASP A 256 17.45 25.53 22.55
N LYS A 257 17.60 26.70 21.91
CA LYS A 257 16.51 27.61 21.54
C LYS A 257 15.95 27.38 20.14
N ARG A 258 16.58 26.53 19.32
CA ARG A 258 16.07 26.20 17.99
C ARG A 258 14.73 25.48 18.12
N SER A 259 13.76 25.89 17.30
CA SER A 259 12.46 25.22 17.22
C SER A 259 12.46 24.18 16.10
N PHE A 260 11.66 23.12 16.27
CA PHE A 260 11.54 22.03 15.30
C PHE A 260 10.28 22.18 14.45
N ILE A 261 10.40 21.84 13.16
CA ILE A 261 9.25 21.67 12.26
C ILE A 261 8.62 20.29 12.50
N ARG A 262 9.46 19.25 12.63
CA ARG A 262 9.01 17.85 12.70
C ARG A 262 10.13 16.96 13.24
N VAL A 263 9.77 15.81 13.81
CA VAL A 263 10.70 14.71 14.07
C VAL A 263 10.47 13.57 13.09
N VAL A 264 11.55 13.06 12.54
CA VAL A 264 11.56 11.88 11.67
C VAL A 264 12.30 10.74 12.34
N ARG A 265 11.76 9.52 12.23
CA ARG A 265 12.47 8.30 12.66
C ARG A 265 13.23 7.70 11.49
N LEU A 266 14.46 7.27 11.73
CA LEU A 266 15.33 6.59 10.76
C LEU A 266 15.40 5.10 11.09
N ASN A 267 15.01 4.25 10.15
CA ASN A 267 15.15 2.80 10.26
C ASN A 267 16.14 2.29 9.20
N ASN A 268 17.44 2.33 9.53
CA ASN A 268 18.50 2.07 8.56
C ASN A 268 18.40 3.03 7.35
N GLU A 269 18.19 4.31 7.61
CA GLU A 269 17.89 5.34 6.61
C GLU A 269 18.79 6.54 6.86
N ALA A 270 18.85 7.42 5.87
CA ALA A 270 19.51 8.70 5.93
C ALA A 270 18.50 9.83 5.72
N ILE A 271 18.86 11.02 6.18
CA ILE A 271 18.19 12.27 5.87
C ILE A 271 19.24 13.34 5.64
N ALA A 272 19.07 14.12 4.59
CA ALA A 272 19.89 15.29 4.31
C ALA A 272 18.98 16.51 4.13
N THR A 273 19.50 17.69 4.45
CA THR A 273 18.72 18.93 4.42
C THR A 273 19.47 20.02 3.67
N SER A 274 18.81 20.62 2.68
CA SER A 274 19.29 21.81 1.99
C SER A 274 18.42 23.00 2.36
N GLY A 275 19.03 24.14 2.62
CA GLY A 275 18.34 25.38 2.96
C GLY A 275 19.03 26.61 2.43
N ASP A 276 18.28 27.71 2.34
CA ASP A 276 18.75 29.01 1.84
C ASP A 276 19.48 29.86 2.91
N TYR A 277 19.57 29.36 4.15
CA TYR A 277 20.16 30.03 5.30
C TYR A 277 21.59 29.55 5.65
N GLU A 278 22.12 28.61 4.86
CA GLU A 278 23.48 28.08 5.03
C GLU A 278 24.47 28.74 4.05
N ASN A 279 25.73 28.88 4.48
CA ASN A 279 26.83 29.46 3.69
C ASN A 279 26.47 30.81 3.05
N LEU A 280 25.97 31.73 3.88
CA LEU A 280 25.51 33.05 3.47
C LEU A 280 26.65 33.94 2.98
N ILE A 281 26.40 34.68 1.91
CA ILE A 281 27.33 35.61 1.28
C ILE A 281 26.68 36.99 1.24
N GLU A 282 27.38 37.99 1.76
CA GLU A 282 26.93 39.37 1.66
C GLU A 282 27.17 39.90 0.25
N GLY A 283 26.09 40.43 -0.35
CA GLY A 283 26.12 41.04 -1.66
C GLY A 283 25.81 42.55 -1.62
N PRO A 284 25.74 43.20 -2.78
CA PRO A 284 25.46 44.62 -2.87
C PRO A 284 24.08 44.99 -2.28
N GLY A 285 24.02 46.13 -1.58
CA GLY A 285 22.76 46.67 -1.05
C GLY A 285 22.18 45.90 0.13
N SER A 286 23.03 45.29 0.98
CA SER A 286 22.62 44.47 2.13
C SER A 286 21.85 43.19 1.75
N LYS A 287 21.89 42.80 0.48
CA LYS A 287 21.36 41.51 0.03
C LYS A 287 22.21 40.37 0.58
N VAL A 288 21.56 39.25 0.82
CA VAL A 288 22.20 38.03 1.28
C VAL A 288 21.93 36.95 0.24
N TYR A 289 22.95 36.18 -0.09
CA TYR A 289 22.86 35.08 -1.02
C TYR A 289 23.30 33.79 -0.33
N SER A 290 22.59 32.69 -0.58
CA SER A 290 23.11 31.36 -0.31
C SER A 290 24.11 30.98 -1.39
N SER A 291 25.08 30.14 -1.04
CA SER A 291 26.16 29.71 -1.92
C SER A 291 25.71 28.80 -3.09
N THR A 292 24.43 28.43 -3.13
CA THR A 292 23.78 27.58 -4.14
C THR A 292 23.40 28.39 -5.37
N PHE A 293 23.66 27.87 -6.57
CA PHE A 293 23.22 28.49 -7.81
C PHE A 293 21.76 28.15 -8.12
N ASP A 294 20.95 29.17 -8.43
CA ASP A 294 19.59 29.01 -8.91
C ASP A 294 19.50 29.24 -10.44
N PRO A 295 19.25 28.17 -11.22
CA PRO A 295 19.10 28.28 -12.67
C PRO A 295 17.94 29.18 -13.12
N ALA A 296 16.89 29.35 -12.29
CA ALA A 296 15.71 30.13 -12.65
C ALA A 296 16.01 31.63 -12.63
N SER A 297 16.59 32.12 -11.53
CA SER A 297 17.04 33.52 -11.42
C SER A 297 18.37 33.80 -12.13
N LYS A 298 19.10 32.75 -12.53
CA LYS A 298 20.46 32.83 -13.11
C LYS A 298 21.44 33.56 -12.17
N ASN A 299 21.26 33.37 -10.86
CA ASN A 299 22.09 33.99 -9.85
C ASN A 299 22.28 33.01 -8.67
N LEU A 300 23.04 33.42 -7.66
CA LEU A 300 23.02 32.74 -6.36
C LEU A 300 21.63 32.84 -5.74
N LEU A 301 21.22 31.79 -5.04
CA LEU A 301 19.91 31.68 -4.41
C LEU A 301 19.73 32.80 -3.37
N GLU A 302 18.77 33.70 -3.60
CA GLU A 302 18.42 34.79 -2.69
C GLU A 302 17.33 34.28 -1.73
N PRO A 303 17.53 34.29 -0.40
CA PRO A 303 16.51 33.89 0.56
C PRO A 303 15.29 34.83 0.50
N THR A 304 14.09 34.27 0.42
CA THR A 304 12.84 35.04 0.42
C THR A 304 11.83 34.49 1.43
N GLU A 305 10.74 35.23 1.64
CA GLU A 305 9.61 34.74 2.44
C GLU A 305 8.78 33.71 1.65
N ALA A 306 8.53 33.95 0.37
CA ALA A 306 7.59 33.18 -0.46
C ALA A 306 8.18 31.87 -1.01
N ASP A 307 9.49 31.82 -1.21
CA ASP A 307 10.18 30.67 -1.79
C ASP A 307 10.44 29.57 -0.75
N MET A 308 10.78 28.37 -1.22
CA MET A 308 11.17 27.27 -0.34
C MET A 308 12.47 27.60 0.38
N ALA A 309 12.40 27.69 1.71
CA ALA A 309 13.54 27.98 2.56
C ALA A 309 14.35 26.72 2.94
N GLN A 310 13.69 25.56 2.95
CA GLN A 310 14.31 24.31 3.38
C GLN A 310 13.63 23.12 2.71
N VAL A 311 14.43 22.14 2.31
CA VAL A 311 13.97 20.81 1.93
C VAL A 311 14.84 19.75 2.60
N SER A 312 14.20 18.86 3.34
CA SER A 312 14.81 17.65 3.89
C SER A 312 14.34 16.42 3.12
N VAL A 313 15.27 15.60 2.64
CA VAL A 313 14.97 14.37 1.90
C VAL A 313 15.43 13.17 2.71
N LYS A 314 14.53 12.24 2.98
CA LYS A 314 14.81 10.98 3.67
C LYS A 314 14.98 9.87 2.65
N CYS A 315 16.13 9.20 2.65
CA CYS A 315 16.54 8.21 1.64
C CYS A 315 17.26 7.01 2.28
N TYR A 316 17.43 5.91 1.55
CA TYR A 316 18.33 4.82 2.00
C TYR A 316 19.82 5.16 1.94
N SER A 317 20.21 6.17 1.15
CA SER A 317 21.59 6.66 1.03
C SER A 317 21.62 8.16 1.30
N CYS A 318 22.57 8.58 2.15
CA CYS A 318 22.79 9.98 2.47
C CYS A 318 23.35 10.73 1.26
N MET A 319 24.21 10.09 0.45
CA MET A 319 24.72 10.66 -0.81
C MET A 319 23.59 11.07 -1.77
N TYR A 320 22.59 10.21 -1.94
CA TYR A 320 21.42 10.55 -2.76
C TYR A 320 20.50 11.55 -2.08
N ALA A 321 20.33 11.48 -0.75
CA ALA A 321 19.54 12.46 -0.01
C ALA A 321 20.09 13.88 -0.18
N ASP A 322 21.41 14.04 -0.06
CA ASP A 322 22.14 15.33 -0.16
C ASP A 322 21.91 15.99 -1.52
N ALA A 323 22.17 15.23 -2.59
CA ALA A 323 21.96 15.70 -3.96
C ALA A 323 20.47 15.98 -4.28
N LEU A 324 19.55 15.13 -3.80
CA LEU A 324 18.11 15.30 -4.03
C LEU A 324 17.50 16.45 -3.22
N ALA A 325 17.99 16.72 -2.01
CA ALA A 325 17.56 17.86 -1.21
C ALA A 325 17.94 19.17 -1.90
N THR A 326 19.15 19.26 -2.44
CA THR A 326 19.60 20.41 -3.24
C THR A 326 18.76 20.57 -4.50
N ALA A 327 18.57 19.48 -5.26
CA ALA A 327 17.72 19.47 -6.45
C ALA A 327 16.28 19.92 -6.15
N ALA A 328 15.74 19.48 -5.02
CA ALA A 328 14.37 19.75 -4.61
C ALA A 328 14.21 21.20 -4.16
N LEU A 329 15.13 21.76 -3.38
CA LEU A 329 15.15 23.18 -2.99
C LEU A 329 15.04 24.08 -4.23
N LEU A 330 15.83 23.78 -5.27
CA LEU A 330 15.86 24.52 -6.53
C LEU A 330 14.63 24.32 -7.43
N LYS A 331 13.73 23.36 -7.12
CA LYS A 331 12.42 23.28 -7.79
C LYS A 331 11.47 24.38 -7.35
N ASN A 332 11.67 24.94 -6.15
CA ASN A 332 10.92 26.03 -5.57
C ASN A 332 9.37 25.93 -5.66
N ASP A 333 8.83 24.70 -5.72
CA ASP A 333 7.40 24.40 -5.74
C ASP A 333 7.17 23.01 -5.12
N PRO A 334 6.37 22.87 -4.05
CA PRO A 334 6.07 21.59 -3.43
C PRO A 334 5.53 20.54 -4.42
N ALA A 335 4.69 20.93 -5.39
CA ALA A 335 4.15 19.99 -6.36
C ALA A 335 5.22 19.49 -7.35
N ALA A 336 6.15 20.36 -7.77
CA ALA A 336 7.31 19.98 -8.57
C ALA A 336 8.26 19.06 -7.80
N VAL A 337 8.51 19.32 -6.52
CA VAL A 337 9.28 18.44 -5.63
C VAL A 337 8.63 17.07 -5.55
N ARG A 338 7.32 16.99 -5.26
CA ARG A 338 6.56 15.73 -5.22
C ARG A 338 6.72 14.94 -6.52
N ARG A 339 6.44 15.57 -7.67
CA ARG A 339 6.55 14.93 -8.99
C ARG A 339 7.96 14.39 -9.28
N MET A 340 8.99 15.08 -8.79
CA MET A 340 10.39 14.65 -8.93
C MET A 340 10.67 13.43 -8.02
N LEU A 341 10.31 13.52 -6.73
CA LEU A 341 10.69 12.53 -5.71
C LEU A 341 9.81 11.28 -5.70
N ASP A 342 8.56 11.33 -6.18
CA ASP A 342 7.67 10.16 -6.22
C ASP A 342 8.25 9.00 -7.05
N ASN A 343 9.03 9.31 -8.09
CA ASN A 343 9.70 8.30 -8.92
C ASN A 343 10.83 7.56 -8.19
N TRP A 344 11.30 8.10 -7.06
CA TRP A 344 12.35 7.50 -6.24
C TRP A 344 11.81 6.53 -5.18
N ARG A 345 10.48 6.36 -5.03
CA ARG A 345 9.86 5.45 -4.05
C ARG A 345 10.20 3.97 -4.22
N TYR A 346 10.56 3.56 -5.43
CA TYR A 346 10.65 2.14 -5.80
C TYR A 346 12.01 1.74 -6.39
N VAL A 347 13.03 2.58 -6.24
CA VAL A 347 14.39 2.33 -6.72
C VAL A 347 15.33 1.97 -5.56
N ARG A 348 16.53 1.48 -5.86
CA ARG A 348 17.52 1.07 -4.85
C ARG A 348 17.79 2.11 -3.76
N ASP A 349 17.98 3.35 -4.18
CA ASP A 349 18.24 4.50 -3.32
C ASP A 349 16.89 5.17 -3.00
N THR A 350 16.01 4.41 -2.34
CA THR A 350 14.61 4.79 -2.16
C THR A 350 14.47 6.07 -1.36
N VAL A 351 13.70 7.05 -1.86
CA VAL A 351 13.19 8.17 -1.05
C VAL A 351 11.96 7.68 -0.27
N THR A 352 12.03 7.73 1.06
CA THR A 352 10.98 7.21 1.95
C THR A 352 10.16 8.30 2.61
N ASP A 353 10.68 9.53 2.72
CA ASP A 353 9.94 10.73 3.12
C ASP A 353 10.66 11.97 2.55
N TYR A 354 9.97 13.10 2.51
CA TYR A 354 10.57 14.41 2.31
C TYR A 354 9.77 15.44 3.09
N THR A 355 10.38 16.57 3.43
CA THR A 355 9.70 17.70 4.06
C THR A 355 10.21 18.98 3.42
N THR A 356 9.31 19.78 2.86
CA THR A 356 9.62 21.13 2.34
C THR A 356 9.01 22.16 3.27
N TYR A 357 9.64 23.34 3.34
CA TYR A 357 9.21 24.45 4.17
C TYR A 357 9.27 25.78 3.42
N THR A 358 8.22 26.57 3.54
CA THR A 358 8.14 27.98 3.08
C THR A 358 7.88 28.87 4.29
N ARG A 359 8.52 30.05 4.36
CA ARG A 359 8.36 30.99 5.51
C ARG A 359 7.00 31.69 5.48
N GLU A 360 6.62 32.24 4.32
CA GLU A 360 5.37 32.97 4.14
C GLU A 360 4.17 32.03 4.35
N GLY A 361 3.37 32.34 5.37
CA GLY A 361 2.20 31.55 5.73
C GLY A 361 2.52 30.11 6.15
N GLU A 362 3.74 29.87 6.67
CA GLU A 362 4.30 28.58 7.10
C GLU A 362 3.67 27.34 6.46
N ARG A 363 4.21 26.92 5.31
CA ARG A 363 3.74 25.73 4.61
C ARG A 363 4.75 24.60 4.78
N VAL A 364 4.29 23.48 5.33
CA VAL A 364 5.09 22.28 5.52
C VAL A 364 4.53 21.16 4.64
N ALA A 365 5.09 20.96 3.45
CA ALA A 365 4.70 19.84 2.60
C ALA A 365 5.51 18.61 2.99
N LYS A 366 4.86 17.45 3.08
CA LYS A 366 5.53 16.18 3.33
C LYS A 366 5.12 15.13 2.31
N MET A 367 5.89 14.06 2.24
CA MET A 367 5.55 12.93 1.38
C MET A 367 4.23 12.32 1.84
N LEU A 368 3.26 12.18 0.92
CA LEU A 368 2.04 11.43 1.21
C LEU A 368 2.41 9.95 1.38
N GLU A 369 2.06 9.37 2.52
CA GLU A 369 2.07 7.92 2.68
C GLU A 369 0.80 7.33 2.05
N ILE A 370 0.97 6.28 1.24
CA ILE A 370 -0.11 5.69 0.46
C ILE A 370 -0.50 4.35 1.10
N ALA A 371 -1.80 4.10 1.16
CA ALA A 371 -2.44 2.92 1.74
C ALA A 371 -2.15 2.70 3.23
N THR A 372 -1.72 3.74 3.94
CA THR A 372 -1.46 3.73 5.38
C THR A 372 -2.28 4.80 6.08
N GLU A 373 -2.84 4.43 7.23
CA GLU A 373 -3.46 5.38 8.13
C GLU A 373 -2.35 6.06 8.94
N ASP A 374 -2.33 7.39 8.94
CA ASP A 374 -1.42 8.17 9.79
C ASP A 374 -1.59 7.81 11.27
N ALA A 375 -0.47 7.71 12.01
CA ALA A 375 -0.47 7.23 13.38
C ALA A 375 -1.33 8.09 14.33
N GLU A 376 -1.38 9.41 14.13
CA GLU A 376 -2.21 10.32 14.92
C GLU A 376 -3.69 10.09 14.63
N MET A 377 -4.05 9.99 13.35
CA MET A 377 -5.41 9.70 12.90
C MET A 377 -5.89 8.34 13.45
N ARG A 378 -5.02 7.32 13.40
CA ARG A 378 -5.27 6.00 13.99
C ARG A 378 -5.52 6.09 15.49
N ALA A 379 -4.66 6.77 16.24
CA ALA A 379 -4.79 6.93 17.68
C ALA A 379 -6.09 7.67 18.04
N LYS A 380 -6.43 8.73 17.31
CA LYS A 380 -7.68 9.49 17.47
C LYS A 380 -8.92 8.61 17.23
N ARG A 381 -8.91 7.81 16.16
CA ARG A 381 -10.00 6.87 15.83
C ARG A 381 -10.17 5.81 16.91
N ILE A 382 -9.08 5.16 17.34
CA ILE A 382 -9.11 4.13 18.38
C ILE A 382 -9.60 4.72 19.72
N LYS A 383 -9.15 5.92 20.10
CA LYS A 383 -9.59 6.63 21.31
C LYS A 383 -11.11 6.88 21.36
N GLY A 384 -11.78 6.95 20.21
CA GLY A 384 -13.24 7.05 20.11
C GLY A 384 -14.01 5.76 20.42
N SER A 385 -13.30 4.63 20.50
CA SER A 385 -13.86 3.30 20.71
C SER A 385 -13.96 2.95 22.20
N LEU A 386 -14.84 2.01 22.54
CA LEU A 386 -14.85 1.33 23.83
C LEU A 386 -14.13 -0.02 23.69
N PRO A 387 -13.47 -0.54 24.75
CA PRO A 387 -12.86 -1.86 24.69
C PRO A 387 -13.91 -2.92 24.33
N ALA A 388 -13.69 -3.63 23.22
CA ALA A 388 -14.55 -4.70 22.75
C ALA A 388 -14.00 -6.07 23.15
N ARG A 389 -14.89 -7.04 23.36
CA ARG A 389 -14.54 -8.46 23.47
C ARG A 389 -14.61 -9.12 22.10
N VAL A 390 -13.45 -9.51 21.58
CA VAL A 390 -13.30 -10.12 20.25
C VAL A 390 -12.95 -11.60 20.39
N ILE A 391 -13.71 -12.46 19.73
CA ILE A 391 -13.38 -13.88 19.61
C ILE A 391 -12.81 -14.15 18.23
N ILE A 392 -11.69 -14.86 18.16
CA ILE A 392 -11.05 -15.25 16.91
C ILE A 392 -11.02 -16.78 16.85
N VAL A 393 -11.55 -17.35 15.77
CA VAL A 393 -11.66 -18.80 15.59
C VAL A 393 -10.67 -19.27 14.54
N GLY A 394 -9.62 -19.95 14.98
CA GLY A 394 -8.51 -20.46 14.17
C GLY A 394 -7.18 -19.78 14.52
N GLY A 395 -6.22 -20.56 15.00
CA GLY A 395 -4.88 -20.15 15.45
C GLY A 395 -3.80 -20.14 14.34
N GLY A 396 -4.20 -20.02 13.08
CA GLY A 396 -3.29 -19.84 11.95
C GLY A 396 -2.77 -18.40 11.83
N LEU A 397 -2.10 -18.09 10.71
CA LEU A 397 -1.54 -16.75 10.47
C LEU A 397 -2.62 -15.66 10.45
N ALA A 398 -3.78 -15.94 9.84
CA ALA A 398 -4.88 -14.98 9.77
C ALA A 398 -5.41 -14.65 11.18
N GLY A 399 -5.63 -15.66 12.01
CA GLY A 399 -6.12 -15.47 13.37
C GLY A 399 -5.11 -14.79 14.29
N CYS A 400 -3.83 -15.16 14.20
CA CYS A 400 -2.78 -14.48 14.98
C CYS A 400 -2.60 -13.02 14.54
N SER A 401 -2.69 -12.73 13.24
CA SER A 401 -2.63 -11.34 12.73
C SER A 401 -3.83 -10.53 13.23
N ALA A 402 -5.04 -11.10 13.19
CA ALA A 402 -6.23 -10.48 13.75
C ALA A 402 -6.13 -10.28 15.27
N ALA A 403 -5.54 -11.22 16.01
CA ALA A 403 -5.41 -11.13 17.47
C ALA A 403 -4.47 -10.00 17.88
N ILE A 404 -3.31 -9.91 17.24
CA ILE A 404 -2.33 -8.84 17.50
C ILE A 404 -2.94 -7.49 17.16
N GLU A 405 -3.57 -7.37 15.99
CA GLU A 405 -4.14 -6.10 15.56
C GLU A 405 -5.32 -5.67 16.46
N ALA A 406 -6.21 -6.60 16.83
CA ALA A 406 -7.32 -6.30 17.72
C ALA A 406 -6.84 -5.85 19.11
N ALA A 407 -5.83 -6.53 19.67
CA ALA A 407 -5.21 -6.14 20.94
C ALA A 407 -4.55 -4.75 20.86
N ASN A 408 -3.84 -4.45 19.76
CA ASN A 408 -3.25 -3.13 19.52
C ASN A 408 -4.29 -2.02 19.36
N CYS A 409 -5.52 -2.36 18.97
CA CYS A 409 -6.68 -1.46 18.96
C CYS A 409 -7.42 -1.39 20.31
N GLY A 410 -6.91 -2.04 21.37
CA GLY A 410 -7.45 -1.99 22.73
C GLY A 410 -8.55 -3.01 23.05
N ALA A 411 -8.74 -4.03 22.21
CA ALA A 411 -9.70 -5.10 22.49
C ALA A 411 -9.17 -6.15 23.48
N GLN A 412 -10.10 -6.83 24.14
CA GLN A 412 -9.85 -8.09 24.86
C GLN A 412 -10.18 -9.25 23.92
N VAL A 413 -9.17 -10.08 23.64
CA VAL A 413 -9.19 -11.09 22.59
C VAL A 413 -9.15 -12.48 23.18
N ILE A 414 -10.01 -13.37 22.69
CA ILE A 414 -9.93 -14.81 22.92
C ILE A 414 -9.64 -15.49 21.59
N LEU A 415 -8.46 -16.10 21.46
CA LEU A 415 -8.03 -16.85 20.28
C LEU A 415 -8.28 -18.35 20.52
N LEU A 416 -9.22 -18.94 19.78
CA LEU A 416 -9.61 -20.33 19.87
C LEU A 416 -8.97 -21.16 18.75
N GLU A 417 -8.32 -22.26 19.09
CA GLU A 417 -7.72 -23.22 18.15
C GLU A 417 -8.19 -24.64 18.50
N LYS A 418 -8.60 -25.41 17.49
CA LYS A 418 -9.06 -26.79 17.70
C LYS A 418 -7.91 -27.78 17.85
N GLU A 419 -6.78 -27.49 17.22
CA GLU A 419 -5.58 -28.28 17.37
C GLU A 419 -4.88 -28.00 18.71
N PRO A 420 -4.00 -28.90 19.18
CA PRO A 420 -3.24 -28.70 20.42
C PRO A 420 -2.22 -27.54 20.36
N LYS A 421 -1.91 -27.03 19.16
CA LYS A 421 -0.91 -25.98 18.93
C LYS A 421 -1.40 -25.03 17.85
N LEU A 422 -0.99 -23.77 17.97
CA LEU A 422 -1.19 -22.76 16.92
C LEU A 422 -0.36 -23.09 15.67
N GLY A 423 -0.74 -22.52 14.53
CA GLY A 423 0.03 -22.61 13.28
C GLY A 423 -0.79 -23.05 12.07
N GLY A 424 -1.62 -24.08 12.24
CA GLY A 424 -2.39 -24.68 11.14
C GLY A 424 -1.55 -24.95 9.89
N ASN A 425 -2.12 -24.72 8.71
CA ASN A 425 -1.36 -24.84 7.44
C ASN A 425 -0.35 -23.69 7.23
N SER A 426 -0.50 -22.54 7.91
CA SER A 426 0.43 -21.42 7.80
C SER A 426 1.83 -21.80 8.28
N ALA A 427 1.94 -22.60 9.35
CA ALA A 427 3.22 -23.11 9.84
C ALA A 427 3.93 -24.04 8.83
N LYS A 428 3.18 -24.69 7.92
CA LYS A 428 3.69 -25.58 6.88
C LYS A 428 4.13 -24.84 5.61
N ALA A 429 3.89 -23.53 5.50
CA ALA A 429 4.19 -22.78 4.29
C ALA A 429 5.71 -22.55 4.12
N THR A 430 6.21 -22.82 2.91
CA THR A 430 7.66 -22.80 2.61
C THR A 430 8.06 -21.86 1.47
N SER A 431 7.13 -21.41 0.62
CA SER A 431 7.47 -20.56 -0.53
C SER A 431 7.75 -19.09 -0.20
N GLY A 432 7.00 -18.49 0.74
CA GLY A 432 7.13 -17.06 1.10
C GLY A 432 5.85 -16.23 0.94
N ILE A 433 5.99 -14.92 1.13
CA ILE A 433 4.91 -13.93 1.14
C ILE A 433 5.13 -12.86 0.06
N ASN A 434 4.09 -12.53 -0.70
CA ASN A 434 4.22 -11.51 -1.76
C ASN A 434 4.16 -10.09 -1.20
N ALA A 435 4.97 -9.18 -1.75
CA ALA A 435 4.81 -7.74 -1.62
C ALA A 435 5.53 -7.00 -2.75
N TRP A 436 5.08 -5.78 -3.05
CA TRP A 436 5.77 -4.88 -3.96
C TRP A 436 6.16 -3.57 -3.26
N GLY A 437 7.14 -2.85 -3.82
CA GLY A 437 7.62 -1.59 -3.23
C GLY A 437 8.32 -1.79 -1.89
N THR A 438 8.93 -2.97 -1.67
CA THR A 438 9.63 -3.26 -0.42
C THR A 438 11.09 -2.86 -0.47
N ARG A 439 11.68 -2.68 0.70
CA ARG A 439 13.12 -2.46 0.84
C ARG A 439 13.98 -3.58 0.26
N ALA A 440 13.55 -4.84 0.40
CA ALA A 440 14.28 -5.98 -0.12
C ALA A 440 14.36 -5.93 -1.66
N GLN A 441 13.26 -5.51 -2.32
CA GLN A 441 13.22 -5.29 -3.77
C GLN A 441 14.11 -4.12 -4.19
N ALA A 442 14.03 -2.99 -3.49
CA ALA A 442 14.89 -1.83 -3.74
C ALA A 442 16.38 -2.24 -3.68
N LYS A 443 16.83 -2.88 -2.59
CA LYS A 443 18.23 -3.33 -2.43
C LYS A 443 18.72 -4.24 -3.56
N GLN A 444 17.83 -5.03 -4.16
CA GLN A 444 18.15 -5.96 -5.26
C GLN A 444 17.87 -5.38 -6.66
N GLY A 445 17.51 -4.09 -6.77
CA GLY A 445 17.20 -3.44 -8.06
C GLY A 445 15.94 -4.00 -8.74
N VAL A 446 15.02 -4.59 -7.99
CA VAL A 446 13.78 -5.16 -8.52
C VAL A 446 12.70 -4.08 -8.59
N MET A 447 12.41 -3.61 -9.81
CA MET A 447 11.29 -2.71 -10.07
C MET A 447 9.96 -3.49 -10.14
N ASP A 448 9.11 -3.34 -9.13
CA ASP A 448 7.75 -3.88 -9.08
C ASP A 448 6.75 -2.78 -8.68
N GLY A 449 5.46 -3.01 -8.91
CA GLY A 449 4.42 -2.02 -8.62
C GLY A 449 3.02 -2.64 -8.53
N GLY A 450 2.11 -1.97 -7.84
CA GLY A 450 0.75 -2.47 -7.58
C GLY A 450 0.02 -2.94 -8.83
N LYS A 451 0.09 -2.19 -9.93
CA LYS A 451 -0.53 -2.57 -11.22
C LYS A 451 0.01 -3.90 -11.78
N PHE A 452 1.31 -4.18 -11.64
CA PHE A 452 1.87 -5.47 -12.07
C PHE A 452 1.39 -6.60 -11.17
N PHE A 453 1.30 -6.36 -9.86
CA PHE A 453 0.84 -7.36 -8.91
C PHE A 453 -0.67 -7.67 -9.04
N GLU A 454 -1.50 -6.63 -9.18
CA GLU A 454 -2.94 -6.74 -9.43
C GLU A 454 -3.21 -7.48 -10.73
N ARG A 455 -2.51 -7.12 -11.81
CA ARG A 455 -2.61 -7.83 -13.10
C ARG A 455 -2.27 -9.31 -12.97
N ASP A 456 -1.15 -9.65 -12.31
CA ASP A 456 -0.74 -11.05 -12.18
C ASP A 456 -1.73 -11.83 -11.31
N THR A 457 -2.30 -11.20 -10.27
CA THR A 457 -3.35 -11.79 -9.43
C THR A 457 -4.63 -12.03 -10.24
N HIS A 458 -5.11 -11.04 -10.99
CA HIS A 458 -6.28 -11.18 -11.88
C HIS A 458 -6.07 -12.19 -12.99
N ARG A 459 -4.87 -12.25 -13.58
CA ARG A 459 -4.53 -13.24 -14.60
C ARG A 459 -4.54 -14.65 -14.02
N SER A 460 -4.00 -14.84 -12.82
CA SER A 460 -4.10 -16.10 -12.10
C SER A 460 -5.55 -16.42 -11.77
N GLY A 461 -6.35 -15.44 -11.37
CA GLY A 461 -7.74 -15.63 -10.92
C GLY A 461 -8.79 -15.81 -12.00
N LYS A 462 -8.41 -15.90 -13.28
CA LYS A 462 -9.36 -16.15 -14.38
C LYS A 462 -10.16 -17.43 -14.13
N GLY A 463 -11.46 -17.38 -14.45
CA GLY A 463 -12.38 -18.51 -14.29
C GLY A 463 -13.10 -18.59 -12.94
N GLY A 464 -12.91 -17.61 -12.05
CA GLY A 464 -13.68 -17.45 -10.80
C GLY A 464 -13.89 -15.98 -10.44
N ASN A 465 -14.46 -15.72 -9.26
CA ASN A 465 -14.79 -14.39 -8.78
C ASN A 465 -13.56 -13.71 -8.13
N CYS A 466 -12.75 -13.04 -8.95
CA CYS A 466 -11.62 -12.24 -8.48
C CYS A 466 -12.06 -10.77 -8.30
N ASP A 467 -12.57 -10.39 -7.13
CA ASP A 467 -13.10 -9.03 -6.89
C ASP A 467 -11.97 -7.98 -6.96
N PRO A 468 -12.03 -7.03 -7.90
CA PRO A 468 -10.98 -6.01 -8.06
C PRO A 468 -10.69 -5.21 -6.79
N CYS A 469 -11.68 -4.99 -5.93
CA CYS A 469 -11.49 -4.23 -4.69
C CYS A 469 -10.74 -5.05 -3.63
N LEU A 470 -10.96 -6.36 -3.57
CA LEU A 470 -10.20 -7.25 -2.69
C LEU A 470 -8.75 -7.39 -3.18
N VAL A 471 -8.54 -7.56 -4.49
CA VAL A 471 -7.20 -7.64 -5.10
C VAL A 471 -6.42 -6.35 -4.90
N LYS A 472 -7.07 -5.19 -5.13
CA LYS A 472 -6.44 -3.89 -4.91
C LYS A 472 -6.04 -3.71 -3.45
N THR A 473 -6.92 -4.05 -2.50
CA THR A 473 -6.62 -3.99 -1.06
C THR A 473 -5.44 -4.90 -0.69
N LEU A 474 -5.43 -6.14 -1.19
CA LEU A 474 -4.34 -7.09 -1.01
C LEU A 474 -3.01 -6.55 -1.55
N SER A 475 -3.06 -5.95 -2.74
CA SER A 475 -1.91 -5.36 -3.42
C SER A 475 -1.34 -4.18 -2.66
N VAL A 476 -2.14 -3.14 -2.42
CA VAL A 476 -1.64 -1.87 -1.85
C VAL A 476 -1.18 -2.02 -0.41
N LYS A 477 -1.75 -2.96 0.35
CA LYS A 477 -1.31 -3.25 1.74
C LYS A 477 -0.19 -4.27 1.86
N SER A 478 0.38 -4.73 0.74
CA SER A 478 1.37 -5.82 0.78
C SER A 478 2.72 -5.43 1.36
N SER A 479 3.20 -4.21 1.07
CA SER A 479 4.42 -3.68 1.67
C SER A 479 4.27 -3.46 3.17
N ASP A 480 3.13 -2.94 3.63
CA ASP A 480 2.80 -2.80 5.07
C ASP A 480 2.80 -4.16 5.77
N ALA A 481 2.19 -5.19 5.16
CA ALA A 481 2.17 -6.53 5.72
C ALA A 481 3.58 -7.11 5.91
N VAL A 482 4.47 -6.97 4.91
CA VAL A 482 5.87 -7.44 4.99
C VAL A 482 6.68 -6.60 5.98
N LYS A 483 6.48 -5.27 6.00
CA LYS A 483 7.11 -4.37 6.97
C LYS A 483 6.71 -4.75 8.40
N TRP A 484 5.42 -4.94 8.65
CA TRP A 484 4.88 -5.31 9.96
C TRP A 484 5.45 -6.65 10.46
N LEU A 485 5.49 -7.68 9.61
CA LEU A 485 6.15 -8.95 9.96
C LEU A 485 7.64 -8.76 10.26
N SER A 486 8.32 -7.89 9.50
CA SER A 486 9.74 -7.60 9.71
C SER A 486 10.00 -6.87 11.03
N GLU A 487 9.13 -5.94 11.41
CA GLU A 487 9.18 -5.21 12.68
C GLU A 487 8.94 -6.12 13.89
N LEU A 488 8.10 -7.16 13.74
CA LEU A 488 7.92 -8.22 14.73
C LEU A 488 9.12 -9.19 14.82
N GLY A 489 10.05 -9.14 13.85
CA GLY A 489 11.29 -9.92 13.87
C GLY A 489 11.44 -10.97 12.77
N VAL A 490 10.56 -11.00 11.77
CA VAL A 490 10.68 -11.96 10.64
C VAL A 490 11.59 -11.38 9.53
N PRO A 491 12.75 -11.97 9.23
CA PRO A 491 13.72 -11.38 8.31
C PRO A 491 13.37 -11.60 6.82
N LEU A 492 12.35 -10.92 6.29
CA LEU A 492 11.82 -11.11 4.92
C LEU A 492 12.67 -10.42 3.83
N THR A 493 13.94 -10.83 3.66
CA THR A 493 14.92 -10.15 2.79
C THR A 493 15.30 -10.90 1.51
N VAL A 494 15.04 -12.21 1.43
CA VAL A 494 15.34 -13.02 0.24
C VAL A 494 14.18 -12.97 -0.74
N LEU A 495 14.45 -12.77 -2.04
CA LEU A 495 13.43 -12.66 -3.07
C LEU A 495 13.42 -13.87 -4.01
N SER A 496 12.23 -14.25 -4.47
CA SER A 496 12.04 -15.28 -5.49
C SER A 496 10.91 -14.91 -6.45
N GLN A 497 10.99 -15.41 -7.68
CA GLN A 497 9.91 -15.29 -8.66
C GLN A 497 9.20 -16.64 -8.77
N LEU A 498 7.96 -16.69 -8.30
CA LEU A 498 7.12 -17.89 -8.34
C LEU A 498 6.32 -17.95 -9.66
N GLY A 499 5.69 -19.11 -9.91
CA GLY A 499 4.87 -19.31 -11.11
C GLY A 499 3.75 -18.30 -11.23
N GLY A 500 3.52 -17.79 -12.45
CA GLY A 500 2.53 -16.75 -12.76
C GLY A 500 2.93 -15.32 -12.38
N ALA A 501 4.00 -15.11 -11.60
CA ALA A 501 4.48 -13.77 -11.25
C ALA A 501 5.38 -13.19 -12.36
N SER A 502 5.16 -11.92 -12.69
CA SER A 502 5.99 -11.19 -13.67
C SER A 502 7.23 -10.52 -13.07
N ARG A 503 7.31 -10.44 -11.73
CA ARG A 503 8.41 -9.82 -10.97
C ARG A 503 8.79 -10.68 -9.77
N LYS A 504 10.03 -10.52 -9.28
CA LYS A 504 10.51 -11.13 -8.02
C LYS A 504 9.86 -10.42 -6.83
N ARG A 505 8.76 -10.97 -6.32
CA ARG A 505 7.97 -10.35 -5.23
C ARG A 505 7.72 -11.24 -4.03
N CYS A 506 8.10 -12.51 -4.10
CA CYS A 506 7.91 -13.44 -3.00
C CYS A 506 9.11 -13.34 -2.04
N HIS A 507 8.85 -12.91 -0.82
CA HIS A 507 9.82 -12.69 0.24
C HIS A 507 9.95 -13.92 1.14
N ARG A 508 11.18 -14.27 1.51
CA ARG A 508 11.54 -15.37 2.41
C ARG A 508 12.58 -14.92 3.43
N ALA A 509 12.74 -15.73 4.48
CA ALA A 509 13.86 -15.62 5.40
C ALA A 509 15.17 -16.12 4.76
N PRO A 510 16.31 -15.46 5.01
CA PRO A 510 17.61 -16.06 4.71
C PRO A 510 17.88 -17.25 5.62
N ASP A 511 18.78 -18.13 5.19
CA ASP A 511 19.35 -19.16 6.06
C ASP A 511 20.10 -18.48 7.22
N LYS A 512 20.25 -19.20 8.34
CA LYS A 512 21.11 -18.76 9.45
C LYS A 512 22.58 -18.71 8.99
N SER A 513 23.43 -18.05 9.77
CA SER A 513 24.87 -17.92 9.47
C SER A 513 25.61 -19.25 9.39
N ASP A 514 25.15 -20.28 10.12
CA ASP A 514 25.63 -21.67 10.05
C ASP A 514 25.07 -22.44 8.83
N GLY A 515 24.28 -21.77 7.98
CA GLY A 515 23.58 -22.34 6.85
C GLY A 515 22.25 -23.02 7.21
N THR A 516 21.83 -23.09 8.47
CA THR A 516 20.58 -23.75 8.84
C THR A 516 19.38 -23.08 8.16
N PRO A 517 18.53 -23.83 7.43
CA PRO A 517 17.38 -23.28 6.73
C PRO A 517 16.34 -22.72 7.69
N VAL A 518 15.72 -21.60 7.29
CA VAL A 518 14.68 -20.94 8.07
C VAL A 518 13.32 -21.10 7.38
N PRO A 519 12.46 -22.05 7.80
CA PRO A 519 11.14 -22.25 7.21
C PRO A 519 10.25 -21.03 7.47
N VAL A 520 9.94 -20.28 6.41
CA VAL A 520 9.27 -18.98 6.49
C VAL A 520 7.92 -19.03 7.21
N GLY A 521 7.06 -20.01 6.91
CA GLY A 521 5.75 -20.15 7.54
C GLY A 521 5.83 -20.44 9.03
N PHE A 522 6.66 -21.42 9.41
CA PHE A 522 6.93 -21.72 10.82
C PHE A 522 7.55 -20.53 11.56
N THR A 523 8.49 -19.83 10.93
CA THR A 523 9.18 -18.66 11.52
C THR A 523 8.21 -17.52 11.76
N ILE A 524 7.34 -17.22 10.79
CA ILE A 524 6.26 -16.24 10.98
C ILE A 524 5.37 -16.66 12.14
N MET A 525 4.85 -17.89 12.14
CA MET A 525 3.95 -18.37 13.19
C MET A 525 4.61 -18.30 14.56
N LYS A 526 5.87 -18.74 14.68
CA LYS A 526 6.58 -18.74 15.96
C LYS A 526 6.84 -17.33 16.46
N THR A 527 7.15 -16.41 15.56
CA THR A 527 7.36 -14.99 15.89
C THR A 527 6.08 -14.35 16.42
N LEU A 528 4.95 -14.58 15.74
CA LEU A 528 3.66 -14.05 16.16
C LEU A 528 3.17 -14.68 17.48
N GLU A 529 3.29 -16.01 17.63
CA GLU A 529 2.97 -16.70 18.88
C GLU A 529 3.78 -16.12 20.05
N ASN A 530 5.10 -16.02 19.90
CA ASN A 530 5.97 -15.45 20.92
C ASN A 530 5.60 -13.99 21.21
N HIS A 531 5.25 -13.21 20.19
CA HIS A 531 4.82 -11.83 20.39
C HIS A 531 3.53 -11.75 21.21
N ILE A 532 2.53 -12.58 20.90
CA ILE A 532 1.27 -12.67 21.64
C ILE A 532 1.53 -13.04 23.10
N VAL A 533 2.27 -14.12 23.34
CA VAL A 533 2.53 -14.64 24.69
C VAL A 533 3.34 -13.65 25.53
N ASN A 534 4.38 -13.04 24.95
CA ASN A 534 5.31 -12.22 25.71
C ASN A 534 4.84 -10.77 25.89
N ASN A 535 4.11 -10.21 24.92
CA ASN A 535 3.77 -8.78 24.92
C ASN A 535 2.27 -8.52 25.09
N LEU A 536 1.41 -9.48 24.76
CA LEU A 536 -0.04 -9.29 24.70
C LEU A 536 -0.82 -10.23 25.62
N SER A 537 -0.19 -10.95 26.53
CA SER A 537 -0.86 -11.90 27.45
C SER A 537 -1.94 -11.27 28.34
N ARG A 538 -1.91 -9.95 28.56
CA ARG A 538 -2.97 -9.20 29.27
C ARG A 538 -4.20 -8.87 28.42
N HIS A 539 -4.09 -9.01 27.10
CA HIS A 539 -5.13 -8.67 26.14
C HIS A 539 -5.56 -9.87 25.30
N VAL A 540 -4.73 -10.90 25.15
CA VAL A 540 -5.00 -12.07 24.31
C VAL A 540 -4.92 -13.33 25.15
N THR A 541 -6.06 -14.00 25.30
CA THR A 541 -6.16 -15.34 25.89
C THR A 541 -6.17 -16.37 24.76
N VAL A 542 -5.21 -17.30 24.76
CA VAL A 542 -5.13 -18.39 23.78
C VAL A 542 -5.72 -19.65 24.39
N MET A 543 -6.66 -20.30 23.71
CA MET A 543 -7.26 -21.58 24.11
C MET A 543 -7.15 -22.59 22.97
N THR A 544 -6.32 -23.61 23.14
CA THR A 544 -6.09 -24.71 22.19
C THR A 544 -6.92 -25.94 22.55
N GLY A 545 -7.09 -26.88 21.62
CA GLY A 545 -7.91 -28.08 21.85
C GLY A 545 -9.42 -27.79 21.93
N ILE A 546 -9.86 -26.65 21.38
CA ILE A 546 -11.23 -26.14 21.46
C ILE A 546 -11.90 -26.15 20.09
N THR A 547 -12.98 -26.90 19.95
CA THR A 547 -13.77 -26.92 18.71
C THR A 547 -14.94 -25.95 18.80
N VAL A 548 -14.97 -24.92 17.95
CA VAL A 548 -16.14 -24.06 17.80
C VAL A 548 -17.14 -24.71 16.85
N THR A 549 -18.40 -24.86 17.29
CA THR A 549 -19.43 -25.63 16.58
C THR A 549 -20.56 -24.78 16.01
N ALA A 550 -20.79 -23.58 16.56
CA ALA A 550 -21.79 -22.64 16.06
C ALA A 550 -21.43 -21.17 16.35
N LEU A 551 -21.99 -20.28 15.55
CA LEU A 551 -22.04 -18.84 15.80
C LEU A 551 -23.36 -18.50 16.47
N GLU A 552 -23.29 -17.94 17.68
CA GLU A 552 -24.48 -17.43 18.36
C GLU A 552 -24.88 -16.10 17.72
N SER A 553 -26.17 -15.93 17.44
CA SER A 553 -26.64 -14.72 16.74
C SER A 553 -28.06 -14.36 17.11
N THR A 554 -28.37 -13.07 16.95
CA THR A 554 -29.72 -12.51 17.06
C THR A 554 -30.17 -11.99 15.71
N SER A 555 -31.49 -11.96 15.50
CA SER A 555 -32.09 -11.44 14.28
C SER A 555 -33.14 -10.38 14.63
N ARG A 556 -33.18 -9.29 13.87
CA ARG A 556 -34.23 -8.27 13.97
C ARG A 556 -34.60 -7.74 12.59
N VAL A 557 -35.86 -7.38 12.42
CA VAL A 557 -36.32 -6.71 11.19
C VAL A 557 -36.23 -5.20 11.39
N ARG A 558 -35.58 -4.51 10.46
CA ARG A 558 -35.51 -3.05 10.45
C ARG A 558 -36.83 -2.43 9.98
N PRO A 559 -37.08 -1.14 10.25
CA PRO A 559 -38.27 -0.44 9.76
C PRO A 559 -38.44 -0.45 8.22
N ASP A 560 -37.34 -0.65 7.47
CA ASP A 560 -37.35 -0.79 6.00
C ASP A 560 -37.57 -2.25 5.53
N GLY A 561 -37.94 -3.16 6.44
CA GLY A 561 -38.20 -4.57 6.18
C GLY A 561 -36.95 -5.46 6.08
N VAL A 562 -35.74 -4.89 6.17
CA VAL A 562 -34.51 -5.69 6.04
C VAL A 562 -34.28 -6.52 7.30
N LEU A 563 -34.16 -7.84 7.14
CA LEU A 563 -33.72 -8.75 8.20
C LEU A 563 -32.22 -8.54 8.47
N VAL A 564 -31.89 -8.14 9.69
CA VAL A 564 -30.53 -7.95 10.16
C VAL A 564 -30.18 -9.05 11.13
N LYS A 565 -29.10 -9.78 10.81
CA LYS A 565 -28.48 -10.74 11.71
C LYS A 565 -27.25 -10.12 12.36
N HIS A 566 -27.09 -10.38 13.65
CA HIS A 566 -25.96 -9.91 14.45
C HIS A 566 -25.37 -11.09 15.23
N VAL A 567 -24.11 -11.43 14.97
CA VAL A 567 -23.38 -12.43 15.74
C VAL A 567 -23.02 -11.85 17.10
N THR A 568 -23.30 -12.60 18.16
CA THR A 568 -23.16 -12.18 19.56
C THR A 568 -22.22 -13.10 20.35
N GLY A 569 -21.56 -14.06 19.70
CA GLY A 569 -20.68 -15.01 20.35
C GLY A 569 -20.50 -16.31 19.58
N VAL A 570 -19.94 -17.30 20.26
CA VAL A 570 -19.69 -18.64 19.71
C VAL A 570 -20.09 -19.73 20.71
N ARG A 571 -20.46 -20.90 20.19
CA ARG A 571 -20.59 -22.13 20.94
C ARG A 571 -19.40 -23.03 20.68
N LEU A 572 -18.82 -23.59 21.73
CA LEU A 572 -17.62 -24.40 21.63
C LEU A 572 -17.70 -25.66 22.49
N ILE A 573 -16.91 -26.66 22.12
CA ILE A 573 -16.72 -27.93 22.82
C ILE A 573 -15.25 -28.03 23.21
N GLN A 574 -15.00 -28.25 24.50
CA GLN A 574 -13.67 -28.47 25.04
C GLN A 574 -13.19 -29.91 24.77
N SER A 575 -11.90 -30.17 24.95
CA SER A 575 -11.34 -31.53 24.81
C SER A 575 -11.96 -32.54 25.79
N SER A 576 -12.55 -32.08 26.90
CA SER A 576 -13.31 -32.88 27.87
C SER A 576 -14.70 -33.32 27.36
N GLY A 577 -15.16 -32.79 26.22
CA GLY A 577 -16.52 -32.95 25.71
C GLY A 577 -17.53 -31.94 26.26
N GLN A 578 -17.14 -31.08 27.22
CA GLN A 578 -18.02 -30.06 27.77
C GLN A 578 -18.33 -28.97 26.73
N SER A 579 -19.62 -28.65 26.57
CA SER A 579 -20.11 -27.56 25.72
C SER A 579 -20.29 -26.27 26.52
N MET A 580 -19.89 -25.13 25.95
CA MET A 580 -20.11 -23.81 26.54
C MET A 580 -20.37 -22.74 25.48
N VAL A 581 -20.93 -21.62 25.90
CA VAL A 581 -21.14 -20.44 25.06
C VAL A 581 -20.25 -19.30 25.55
N LEU A 582 -19.56 -18.64 24.62
CA LEU A 582 -18.81 -17.42 24.87
C LEU A 582 -19.43 -16.28 24.06
N ASN A 583 -19.99 -15.30 24.75
CA ASN A 583 -20.49 -14.07 24.12
C ASN A 583 -19.35 -13.24 23.50
N ALA A 584 -19.60 -12.35 22.55
CA ALA A 584 -18.59 -11.45 22.01
C ALA A 584 -19.28 -10.25 21.37
N ASP A 585 -18.58 -9.13 21.32
CA ASP A 585 -19.02 -7.98 20.54
C ASP A 585 -18.72 -8.19 19.05
N ALA A 586 -17.66 -8.94 18.74
CA ALA A 586 -17.30 -9.34 17.39
C ALA A 586 -16.64 -10.73 17.35
N VAL A 587 -16.86 -11.45 16.24
CA VAL A 587 -16.22 -12.73 15.93
C VAL A 587 -15.47 -12.62 14.61
N VAL A 588 -14.22 -13.08 14.59
CA VAL A 588 -13.40 -13.24 13.38
C VAL A 588 -13.25 -14.73 13.08
N LEU A 589 -13.74 -15.18 11.92
CA LEU A 589 -13.45 -16.52 11.42
C LEU A 589 -12.11 -16.51 10.67
N ALA A 590 -11.20 -17.37 11.11
CA ALA A 590 -9.87 -17.58 10.54
C ALA A 590 -9.53 -19.08 10.46
N THR A 591 -10.55 -19.92 10.22
CA THR A 591 -10.50 -21.39 10.34
C THR A 591 -9.79 -22.10 9.20
N GLY A 592 -9.35 -21.36 8.18
CA GLY A 592 -8.85 -21.94 6.93
C GLY A 592 -9.96 -22.57 6.07
N GLY A 593 -9.52 -23.29 5.03
CA GLY A 593 -10.37 -23.89 4.02
C GLY A 593 -10.82 -25.32 4.31
N PHE A 594 -11.21 -26.03 3.25
CA PHE A 594 -11.78 -27.39 3.27
C PHE A 594 -10.99 -28.39 2.41
N SER A 595 -9.69 -28.15 2.26
CA SER A 595 -8.77 -28.91 1.39
C SER A 595 -8.45 -30.35 1.86
N ASN A 596 -8.91 -30.75 3.05
CA ASN A 596 -8.81 -32.10 3.57
C ASN A 596 -10.14 -32.53 4.24
N ASP A 597 -11.26 -32.01 3.73
CA ASP A 597 -12.57 -32.26 4.31
C ASP A 597 -13.12 -33.63 3.88
N HIS A 598 -12.97 -34.62 4.77
CA HIS A 598 -13.55 -35.96 4.62
C HIS A 598 -14.71 -36.22 5.59
N THR A 599 -15.32 -35.17 6.14
CA THR A 599 -16.46 -35.29 7.05
C THR A 599 -17.73 -35.71 6.29
N PRO A 600 -18.77 -36.23 6.98
CA PRO A 600 -20.02 -36.64 6.32
C PRO A 600 -20.72 -35.54 5.53
N ASN A 601 -20.52 -34.27 5.90
CA ASN A 601 -20.99 -33.08 5.18
C ASN A 601 -19.82 -32.37 4.46
N SER A 602 -18.98 -33.15 3.79
CA SER A 602 -17.78 -32.67 3.11
C SER A 602 -18.09 -31.62 2.05
N LEU A 603 -17.52 -30.42 2.22
CA LEU A 603 -17.57 -29.37 1.19
C LEU A 603 -16.75 -29.76 -0.04
N LEU A 604 -15.66 -30.51 0.14
CA LEU A 604 -14.85 -30.98 -0.99
C LEU A 604 -15.64 -31.95 -1.86
N GLN A 605 -16.35 -32.91 -1.27
CA GLN A 605 -17.21 -33.84 -2.00
C GLN A 605 -18.42 -33.13 -2.63
N GLN A 606 -18.97 -32.11 -1.96
CA GLN A 606 -20.11 -31.36 -2.47
C GLN A 606 -19.76 -30.49 -3.68
N TYR A 607 -18.64 -29.77 -3.63
CA TYR A 607 -18.32 -28.74 -4.63
C TYR A 607 -17.25 -29.13 -5.63
N ALA A 608 -16.38 -30.09 -5.30
CA ALA A 608 -15.33 -30.59 -6.20
C ALA A 608 -15.14 -32.12 -6.07
N PRO A 609 -16.21 -32.93 -6.27
CA PRO A 609 -16.14 -34.40 -6.14
C PRO A 609 -15.09 -35.04 -7.04
N GLN A 610 -14.81 -34.46 -8.21
CA GLN A 610 -13.79 -34.92 -9.14
C GLN A 610 -12.35 -34.84 -8.58
N LEU A 611 -12.14 -34.08 -7.51
CA LEU A 611 -10.84 -33.93 -6.85
C LEU A 611 -10.74 -34.73 -5.55
N SER A 612 -11.83 -35.30 -5.02
CA SER A 612 -11.85 -35.90 -3.68
C SER A 612 -10.93 -37.12 -3.52
N SER A 613 -10.49 -37.72 -4.63
CA SER A 613 -9.52 -38.82 -4.68
C SER A 613 -8.06 -38.37 -4.71
N PHE A 614 -7.77 -37.09 -4.98
CA PHE A 614 -6.41 -36.58 -5.05
C PHE A 614 -5.77 -36.53 -3.65
N PRO A 615 -4.45 -36.75 -3.54
CA PRO A 615 -3.74 -36.47 -2.31
C PRO A 615 -3.79 -34.96 -1.97
N THR A 616 -3.50 -34.61 -0.72
CA THR A 616 -3.47 -33.23 -0.23
C THR A 616 -2.11 -32.90 0.41
N THR A 617 -1.79 -31.61 0.48
CA THR A 617 -0.62 -31.12 1.25
C THR A 617 -1.02 -30.49 2.59
N ASN A 618 -2.31 -30.53 2.93
CA ASN A 618 -2.89 -29.85 4.07
C ASN A 618 -3.10 -30.77 5.28
N GLY A 619 -3.13 -30.20 6.48
CA GLY A 619 -3.45 -30.97 7.70
C GLY A 619 -4.89 -31.49 7.73
N VAL A 620 -5.11 -32.54 8.52
CA VAL A 620 -6.43 -33.19 8.72
C VAL A 620 -7.48 -32.24 9.31
N TRP A 621 -7.04 -31.14 9.92
CA TRP A 621 -7.90 -30.09 10.46
C TRP A 621 -8.54 -29.18 9.40
N ALA A 622 -8.14 -29.22 8.13
CA ALA A 622 -8.67 -28.36 7.06
C ALA A 622 -10.05 -28.84 6.55
N THR A 623 -11.07 -28.75 7.42
CA THR A 623 -12.41 -29.34 7.26
C THR A 623 -13.52 -28.32 6.96
N GLY A 624 -13.18 -27.04 6.73
CA GLY A 624 -14.15 -26.02 6.33
C GLY A 624 -15.13 -25.56 7.42
N ASP A 625 -14.81 -25.73 8.70
CA ASP A 625 -15.74 -25.51 9.80
C ASP A 625 -16.32 -24.08 9.83
N GLY A 626 -15.47 -23.06 9.62
CA GLY A 626 -15.91 -21.67 9.56
C GLY A 626 -16.85 -21.39 8.38
N VAL A 627 -16.58 -21.99 7.20
CA VAL A 627 -17.45 -21.87 6.02
C VAL A 627 -18.82 -22.49 6.31
N LYS A 628 -18.85 -23.69 6.92
CA LYS A 628 -20.07 -24.38 7.32
C LYS A 628 -20.88 -23.55 8.33
N MET A 629 -20.23 -22.96 9.33
CA MET A 629 -20.90 -22.11 10.33
C MET A 629 -21.45 -20.82 9.73
N ALA A 630 -20.65 -20.12 8.92
CA ALA A 630 -21.07 -18.87 8.28
C ALA A 630 -22.22 -19.09 7.28
N SER A 631 -22.17 -20.17 6.50
CA SER A 631 -23.23 -20.51 5.54
C SER A 631 -24.58 -20.73 6.23
N LYS A 632 -24.61 -21.30 7.45
CA LYS A 632 -25.86 -21.45 8.23
C LYS A 632 -26.50 -20.11 8.60
N LEU A 633 -25.70 -19.04 8.72
CA LEU A 633 -26.21 -17.68 8.92
C LEU A 633 -26.63 -17.00 7.60
N GLY A 634 -26.46 -17.65 6.45
CA GLY A 634 -26.80 -17.10 5.14
C GLY A 634 -25.69 -16.26 4.52
N VAL A 635 -24.45 -16.33 5.04
CA VAL A 635 -23.28 -15.74 4.38
C VAL A 635 -23.15 -16.34 2.98
N THR A 636 -22.97 -15.47 1.98
CA THR A 636 -22.82 -15.90 0.59
C THR A 636 -21.48 -16.61 0.42
N LEU A 637 -21.51 -17.79 -0.19
CA LEU A 637 -20.31 -18.51 -0.58
C LEU A 637 -19.99 -18.23 -2.06
N VAL A 638 -18.70 -18.13 -2.38
CA VAL A 638 -18.22 -17.90 -3.75
C VAL A 638 -17.07 -18.84 -4.06
N ASP A 639 -16.93 -19.23 -5.33
CA ASP A 639 -15.83 -20.04 -5.88
C ASP A 639 -15.59 -21.39 -5.19
N MET A 640 -16.62 -21.98 -4.57
CA MET A 640 -16.50 -23.21 -3.78
C MET A 640 -15.98 -24.42 -4.59
N ASP A 641 -16.21 -24.44 -5.90
CA ASP A 641 -15.72 -25.44 -6.84
C ASP A 641 -14.25 -25.21 -7.25
N LYS A 642 -13.66 -24.05 -6.91
CA LYS A 642 -12.31 -23.66 -7.29
C LYS A 642 -11.32 -24.16 -6.23
N VAL A 643 -10.85 -25.39 -6.40
CA VAL A 643 -9.82 -26.02 -5.56
C VAL A 643 -8.52 -26.17 -6.37
N GLN A 644 -7.42 -25.59 -5.88
CA GLN A 644 -6.14 -25.60 -6.57
C GLN A 644 -5.35 -26.87 -6.22
N LEU A 645 -4.91 -27.56 -7.27
CA LEU A 645 -3.84 -28.55 -7.18
C LEU A 645 -2.48 -27.86 -7.26
N HIS A 646 -1.58 -28.21 -6.35
CA HIS A 646 -0.16 -27.88 -6.46
C HIS A 646 0.55 -29.01 -7.20
N PRO A 647 1.37 -28.73 -8.23
CA PRO A 647 1.95 -29.76 -9.09
C PRO A 647 3.03 -30.61 -8.41
N THR A 648 3.46 -30.23 -7.20
CA THR A 648 4.65 -30.77 -6.54
C THR A 648 4.35 -31.20 -5.11
N GLY A 649 3.33 -32.04 -4.92
CA GLY A 649 3.27 -32.91 -3.75
C GLY A 649 4.34 -33.99 -3.90
N LEU A 650 5.29 -34.05 -2.95
CA LEU A 650 6.39 -35.01 -2.99
C LEU A 650 5.85 -36.40 -2.69
N LEU A 651 5.95 -37.28 -3.68
CA LEU A 651 5.56 -38.68 -3.56
C LEU A 651 6.74 -39.45 -2.96
N ASP A 652 6.52 -40.10 -1.82
CA ASP A 652 7.50 -41.00 -1.20
C ASP A 652 7.36 -42.40 -1.82
N PRO A 653 8.40 -42.95 -2.50
CA PRO A 653 8.39 -44.32 -2.98
C PRO A 653 8.13 -45.38 -1.91
N LYS A 654 8.47 -45.09 -0.64
CA LYS A 654 8.28 -45.99 0.50
C LYS A 654 6.85 -46.01 1.02
N ASP A 655 6.09 -44.94 0.75
CA ASP A 655 4.69 -44.80 1.14
C ASP A 655 3.89 -44.08 0.03
N PRO A 656 3.77 -44.69 -1.16
CA PRO A 656 3.21 -44.04 -2.34
C PRO A 656 1.70 -43.76 -2.18
N SER A 657 1.00 -44.55 -1.36
CA SER A 657 -0.44 -44.44 -1.10
C SER A 657 -0.81 -43.36 -0.06
N ASN A 658 0.18 -42.77 0.63
CA ASN A 658 -0.07 -41.72 1.61
C ASN A 658 -0.89 -40.57 1.03
N ARG A 659 -2.07 -40.30 1.58
CA ARG A 659 -2.93 -39.21 1.07
C ARG A 659 -2.42 -37.82 1.42
N THR A 660 -1.53 -37.68 2.41
CA THR A 660 -0.94 -36.39 2.80
C THR A 660 0.51 -36.32 2.33
N LYS A 661 0.77 -35.54 1.28
CA LYS A 661 2.12 -35.37 0.72
C LYS A 661 2.83 -34.19 1.34
N TYR A 662 4.15 -34.28 1.46
CA TYR A 662 4.97 -33.11 1.75
C TYR A 662 4.94 -32.16 0.56
N LEU A 663 4.73 -30.88 0.81
CA LEU A 663 4.81 -29.87 -0.24
C LEU A 663 6.26 -29.69 -0.68
N GLY A 664 6.56 -30.00 -1.94
CA GLY A 664 7.70 -29.46 -2.66
C GLY A 664 7.38 -28.00 -3.00
N PRO A 665 8.03 -27.01 -2.39
CA PRO A 665 7.65 -25.61 -2.58
C PRO A 665 7.81 -25.20 -4.04
N GLU A 666 6.97 -24.26 -4.47
CA GLU A 666 7.11 -23.63 -5.78
C GLU A 666 8.48 -22.98 -5.99
N ALA A 667 9.19 -22.62 -4.90
CA ALA A 667 10.56 -22.15 -4.95
C ALA A 667 11.55 -23.19 -5.54
N LEU A 668 11.26 -24.50 -5.54
CA LEU A 668 12.06 -25.50 -6.26
C LEU A 668 12.10 -25.18 -7.76
N ARG A 669 10.92 -24.99 -8.36
CA ARG A 669 10.77 -24.58 -9.76
C ARG A 669 11.26 -23.14 -9.98
N GLY A 670 10.95 -22.24 -9.03
CA GLY A 670 11.41 -20.85 -9.00
C GLY A 670 12.92 -20.66 -8.96
N SER A 671 13.66 -21.68 -8.55
CA SER A 671 15.12 -21.69 -8.46
C SER A 671 15.81 -22.48 -9.58
N GLY A 672 15.05 -22.93 -10.58
CA GLY A 672 15.59 -23.62 -11.76
C GLY A 672 15.16 -25.08 -11.91
N GLY A 673 14.43 -25.64 -10.94
CA GLY A 673 13.92 -27.00 -11.03
C GLY A 673 13.01 -27.20 -12.25
N VAL A 674 13.27 -28.25 -13.02
CA VAL A 674 12.49 -28.64 -14.22
C VAL A 674 11.64 -29.88 -13.93
N LEU A 675 10.61 -30.09 -14.75
CA LEU A 675 9.78 -31.30 -14.69
C LEU A 675 10.04 -32.17 -15.93
N LEU A 676 10.38 -33.44 -15.69
CA LEU A 676 10.57 -34.45 -16.73
C LEU A 676 9.45 -35.50 -16.65
N ASN A 677 8.98 -35.96 -17.81
CA ASN A 677 8.05 -37.09 -17.93
C ASN A 677 8.80 -38.44 -17.87
N LYS A 678 8.09 -39.56 -18.06
CA LYS A 678 8.71 -40.91 -18.11
C LYS A 678 9.65 -41.15 -19.29
N ASN A 679 9.64 -40.28 -20.31
CA ASN A 679 10.54 -40.36 -21.45
C ASN A 679 11.82 -39.52 -21.26
N GLY A 680 11.97 -38.83 -20.13
CA GLY A 680 13.10 -37.95 -19.86
C GLY A 680 12.97 -36.54 -20.45
N GLU A 681 11.76 -36.15 -20.89
CA GLU A 681 11.51 -34.93 -21.66
C GLU A 681 10.78 -33.87 -20.83
N ARG A 682 11.09 -32.59 -21.09
CA ARG A 682 10.31 -31.45 -20.58
C ARG A 682 9.01 -31.31 -21.38
N PHE A 683 7.92 -31.03 -20.69
CA PHE A 683 6.58 -30.99 -21.29
C PHE A 683 5.76 -29.75 -20.90
N VAL A 684 6.29 -28.87 -20.06
CA VAL A 684 5.56 -27.68 -19.57
C VAL A 684 6.50 -26.57 -19.16
N ASN A 685 6.04 -25.32 -19.22
CA ASN A 685 6.69 -24.22 -18.52
C ASN A 685 6.48 -24.39 -17.01
N GLU A 686 7.55 -24.72 -16.30
CA GLU A 686 7.48 -24.98 -14.85
C GLU A 686 7.21 -23.72 -14.03
N LEU A 687 7.21 -22.52 -14.63
CA LEU A 687 6.83 -21.26 -14.00
C LEU A 687 5.48 -20.72 -14.49
N ASP A 688 4.68 -21.55 -15.16
CA ASP A 688 3.30 -21.22 -15.47
C ASP A 688 2.39 -21.32 -14.22
N LEU A 689 1.09 -21.08 -14.40
CA LEU A 689 0.07 -21.24 -13.36
C LEU A 689 0.06 -22.69 -12.85
N ARG A 690 -0.13 -22.86 -11.53
CA ARG A 690 -0.20 -24.18 -10.88
C ARG A 690 -1.24 -25.10 -11.49
N SER A 691 -2.37 -24.55 -11.94
CA SER A 691 -3.41 -25.27 -12.67
C SER A 691 -2.87 -25.85 -13.98
N VAL A 692 -2.16 -25.06 -14.77
CA VAL A 692 -1.55 -25.47 -16.04
C VAL A 692 -0.51 -26.57 -15.81
N VAL A 693 0.41 -26.36 -14.85
CA VAL A 693 1.47 -27.34 -14.56
C VAL A 693 0.88 -28.65 -14.02
N SER A 694 -0.13 -28.58 -13.15
CA SER A 694 -0.80 -29.77 -12.62
C SER A 694 -1.55 -30.54 -13.71
N GLN A 695 -2.28 -29.85 -14.57
CA GLN A 695 -2.97 -30.47 -15.70
C GLN A 695 -2.00 -31.07 -16.71
N ALA A 696 -0.85 -30.44 -16.95
CA ALA A 696 0.18 -31.00 -17.82
C ALA A 696 0.72 -32.33 -17.28
N ILE A 697 0.89 -32.48 -15.95
CA ILE A 697 1.27 -33.75 -15.32
C ILE A 697 0.14 -34.79 -15.45
N ILE A 698 -1.11 -34.40 -15.19
CA ILE A 698 -2.28 -35.29 -15.31
C ILE A 698 -2.42 -35.82 -16.74
N ALA A 699 -2.22 -34.95 -17.73
CA ALA A 699 -2.32 -35.29 -19.16
C ALA A 699 -1.23 -36.25 -19.65
N GLN A 700 -0.13 -36.43 -18.91
CA GLN A 700 0.84 -37.50 -19.20
C GLN A 700 0.27 -38.90 -18.91
N ASP A 701 -0.83 -38.98 -18.15
CA ASP A 701 -1.57 -40.20 -17.77
C ASP A 701 -0.76 -41.28 -17.02
N ASN A 702 0.47 -40.97 -16.64
CA ASN A 702 1.38 -41.88 -15.96
C ASN A 702 1.07 -42.03 -14.46
N VAL A 703 0.54 -43.18 -14.06
CA VAL A 703 0.29 -43.53 -12.64
C VAL A 703 1.54 -44.08 -11.98
N TYR A 704 1.86 -43.62 -10.76
CA TYR A 704 2.94 -44.20 -9.97
C TYR A 704 2.47 -45.52 -9.31
N PRO A 705 3.24 -46.62 -9.39
CA PRO A 705 2.85 -47.91 -8.82
C PRO A 705 2.52 -47.83 -7.32
N GLY A 706 1.45 -48.52 -6.89
CA GLY A 706 1.04 -48.57 -5.48
C GLY A 706 0.48 -47.25 -4.90
N SER A 707 0.39 -46.18 -5.69
CA SER A 707 -0.04 -44.86 -5.20
C SER A 707 -1.55 -44.64 -5.12
N GLY A 708 -2.36 -45.61 -5.55
CA GLY A 708 -3.81 -45.46 -5.64
C GLY A 708 -4.27 -44.51 -6.75
N GLY A 709 -3.47 -44.32 -7.81
CA GLY A 709 -3.87 -43.51 -8.98
C GLY A 709 -3.14 -42.17 -9.13
N SER A 710 -2.15 -41.88 -8.30
CA SER A 710 -1.41 -40.60 -8.37
C SER A 710 -0.64 -40.49 -9.69
N LYS A 711 -0.99 -39.49 -10.49
CA LYS A 711 -0.23 -39.10 -11.69
C LYS A 711 1.07 -38.42 -11.28
N PHE A 712 2.18 -38.67 -11.97
CA PHE A 712 3.48 -38.17 -11.50
C PHE A 712 4.42 -37.68 -12.60
N ALA A 713 5.40 -36.87 -12.18
CA ALA A 713 6.55 -36.43 -12.95
C ALA A 713 7.80 -36.42 -12.07
N TYR A 714 8.97 -36.16 -12.67
CA TYR A 714 10.25 -36.04 -11.97
C TYR A 714 10.65 -34.57 -11.87
N CYS A 715 10.81 -34.04 -10.66
CA CYS A 715 11.36 -32.71 -10.42
C CYS A 715 12.88 -32.80 -10.28
N VAL A 716 13.61 -32.14 -11.18
CA VAL A 716 15.07 -32.24 -11.30
C VAL A 716 15.73 -30.89 -11.05
N LEU A 717 16.67 -30.85 -10.12
CA LEU A 717 17.54 -29.69 -9.84
C LEU A 717 19.00 -30.10 -10.05
N ASN A 718 19.82 -29.25 -10.65
CA ASN A 718 21.29 -29.42 -10.61
C ASN A 718 21.88 -28.73 -9.38
N GLU A 719 23.21 -28.78 -9.22
CA GLU A 719 23.92 -28.13 -8.12
C GLU A 719 23.63 -26.62 -8.02
N THR A 720 23.55 -25.92 -9.15
CA THR A 720 23.26 -24.46 -9.19
C THR A 720 21.84 -24.16 -8.73
N ALA A 721 20.85 -24.92 -9.22
CA ALA A 721 19.45 -24.78 -8.81
C ALA A 721 19.26 -25.12 -7.32
N ALA A 722 19.94 -26.14 -6.82
CA ALA A 722 19.94 -26.50 -5.40
C ALA A 722 20.53 -25.39 -4.53
N LYS A 723 21.63 -24.75 -4.97
CA LYS A 723 22.21 -23.58 -4.28
C LYS A 723 21.26 -22.38 -4.27
N LEU A 724 20.62 -22.06 -5.40
CA LEU A 724 19.65 -20.97 -5.50
C LEU A 724 18.40 -21.20 -4.64
N PHE A 725 17.96 -22.45 -4.54
CA PHE A 725 16.84 -22.82 -3.68
C PHE A 725 17.18 -22.69 -2.19
N GLY A 726 18.42 -23.04 -1.84
CA GLY A 726 18.95 -23.18 -0.49
C GLY A 726 19.36 -24.63 -0.26
N LYS A 727 20.65 -24.96 -0.37
CA LYS A 727 21.14 -26.35 -0.33
C LYS A 727 20.80 -27.04 0.99
N ASN A 728 20.87 -26.31 2.10
CA ASN A 728 20.52 -26.85 3.41
C ASN A 728 19.00 -27.02 3.57
N PHE A 729 18.21 -26.13 2.97
CA PHE A 729 16.75 -26.28 2.87
C PHE A 729 16.38 -27.52 2.04
N LEU A 730 17.07 -27.77 0.92
CA LEU A 730 16.92 -29.01 0.15
C LEU A 730 17.31 -30.24 0.99
N GLY A 731 18.36 -30.12 1.82
CA GLY A 731 18.80 -31.15 2.75
C GLY A 731 17.70 -31.65 3.70
N PHE A 732 16.71 -30.82 4.04
CA PHE A 732 15.54 -31.28 4.79
C PHE A 732 14.72 -32.32 4.00
N TYR A 733 14.38 -32.04 2.74
CA TYR A 733 13.63 -32.99 1.91
C TYR A 733 14.48 -34.20 1.50
N TRP A 734 15.77 -33.95 1.21
CA TRP A 734 16.69 -34.95 0.73
C TRP A 734 17.21 -35.86 1.85
N ASN A 735 17.98 -35.33 2.79
CA ASN A 735 18.70 -36.13 3.79
C ASN A 735 17.79 -36.52 4.97
N ARG A 736 16.90 -35.61 5.41
CA ARG A 736 16.05 -35.86 6.58
C ARG A 736 14.80 -36.66 6.23
N LEU A 737 14.08 -36.27 5.18
CA LEU A 737 12.85 -36.97 4.77
C LEU A 737 13.09 -38.09 3.75
N GLY A 738 14.22 -38.12 3.04
CA GLY A 738 14.50 -39.15 2.04
C GLY A 738 13.66 -39.04 0.76
N LEU A 739 13.12 -37.85 0.45
CA LEU A 739 12.22 -37.61 -0.68
C LEU A 739 12.93 -37.19 -1.97
N PHE A 740 14.24 -36.96 -1.91
CA PHE A 740 15.09 -36.73 -3.08
C PHE A 740 16.14 -37.83 -3.22
N GLN A 741 16.53 -38.10 -4.44
CA GLN A 741 17.67 -38.94 -4.78
C GLN A 741 18.71 -38.11 -5.53
N LYS A 742 19.99 -38.25 -5.16
CA LYS A 742 21.11 -37.66 -5.89
C LYS A 742 21.63 -38.65 -6.93
N VAL A 743 21.85 -38.19 -8.15
CA VAL A 743 22.52 -38.93 -9.23
C VAL A 743 23.61 -38.05 -9.83
N ASP A 744 24.80 -38.61 -10.09
CA ASP A 744 25.98 -37.81 -10.45
C ASP A 744 26.09 -37.48 -11.96
N SER A 745 25.35 -38.19 -12.82
CA SER A 745 25.48 -38.08 -14.28
C SER A 745 24.13 -38.16 -15.01
N VAL A 746 24.13 -37.78 -16.29
CA VAL A 746 22.97 -37.92 -17.21
C VAL A 746 22.54 -39.38 -17.32
N ALA A 747 23.49 -40.32 -17.46
CA ALA A 747 23.23 -41.75 -17.44
C ALA A 747 22.53 -42.21 -16.15
N GLY A 748 22.98 -41.70 -14.99
CA GLY A 748 22.34 -41.97 -13.70
C GLY A 748 20.91 -41.45 -13.62
N LEU A 749 20.66 -40.25 -14.14
CA LEU A 749 19.33 -39.64 -14.23
C LEU A 749 18.40 -40.44 -15.15
N ALA A 750 18.89 -40.84 -16.34
CA ALA A 750 18.13 -41.65 -17.28
C ALA A 750 17.76 -43.02 -16.70
N LYS A 751 18.69 -43.67 -16.00
CA LYS A 751 18.46 -44.93 -15.28
C LYS A 751 17.42 -44.78 -14.17
N LEU A 752 17.47 -43.68 -13.41
CA LEU A 752 16.48 -43.40 -12.36
C LEU A 752 15.06 -43.23 -12.93
N ILE A 753 14.94 -42.57 -14.08
CA ILE A 753 13.65 -42.35 -14.75
C ILE A 753 13.15 -43.64 -15.43
N GLY A 754 14.07 -44.49 -15.89
CA GLY A 754 13.76 -45.67 -16.71
C GLY A 754 13.57 -45.33 -18.19
N CYS A 755 14.35 -44.38 -18.73
CA CYS A 755 14.24 -43.90 -20.12
C CYS A 755 15.59 -43.90 -20.86
N PRO A 756 15.61 -43.75 -22.19
CA PRO A 756 16.85 -43.65 -22.96
C PRO A 756 17.68 -42.42 -22.56
N GLU A 757 19.00 -42.61 -22.37
CA GLU A 757 19.92 -41.53 -22.01
C GLU A 757 19.92 -40.37 -23.02
N ALA A 758 19.76 -40.69 -24.31
CA ALA A 758 19.70 -39.72 -25.39
C ALA A 758 18.59 -38.66 -25.19
N ASN A 759 17.43 -39.05 -24.65
CA ASN A 759 16.31 -38.14 -24.43
C ASN A 759 16.61 -37.12 -23.33
N VAL A 760 17.20 -37.59 -22.22
CA VAL A 760 17.61 -36.73 -21.10
C VAL A 760 18.74 -35.80 -21.56
N MET A 761 19.73 -36.33 -22.29
CA MET A 761 20.83 -35.54 -22.85
C MET A 761 20.31 -34.42 -23.76
N ALA A 762 19.41 -34.73 -24.70
CA ALA A 762 18.80 -33.75 -25.60
C ALA A 762 18.03 -32.66 -24.83
N THR A 763 17.25 -33.07 -23.84
CA THR A 763 16.46 -32.16 -22.99
C THR A 763 17.35 -31.18 -22.22
N LEU A 764 18.42 -31.68 -21.61
CA LEU A 764 19.35 -30.85 -20.82
C LEU A 764 20.18 -29.92 -21.71
N LYS A 765 20.64 -30.41 -22.86
CA LYS A 765 21.37 -29.59 -23.85
C LYS A 765 20.51 -28.46 -24.41
N GLN A 766 19.25 -28.74 -24.73
CA GLN A 766 18.30 -27.70 -25.18
C GLN A 766 18.10 -26.63 -24.09
N TYR A 767 17.90 -27.05 -22.83
CA TYR A 767 17.75 -26.10 -21.73
C TYR A 767 19.00 -25.23 -21.56
N GLU A 768 20.18 -25.83 -21.62
CA GLU A 768 21.47 -25.15 -21.51
C GLU A 768 21.65 -24.09 -22.60
N GLU A 769 21.33 -24.45 -23.84
CA GLU A 769 21.41 -23.53 -24.98
C GLU A 769 20.45 -22.35 -24.81
N LEU A 770 19.18 -22.61 -24.50
CA LEU A 770 18.16 -21.57 -24.36
C LEU A 770 18.47 -20.63 -23.19
N SER A 771 18.87 -21.18 -22.04
CA SER A 771 19.18 -20.40 -20.84
C SER A 771 20.47 -19.57 -20.97
N SER A 772 21.51 -20.14 -21.58
CA SER A 772 22.81 -19.46 -21.73
C SER A 772 22.78 -18.38 -22.83
N LYS A 773 22.14 -18.68 -23.97
CA LYS A 773 21.99 -17.72 -25.08
C LYS A 773 20.84 -16.73 -24.88
N LYS A 774 20.08 -16.84 -23.77
CA LYS A 774 18.88 -16.05 -23.46
C LYS A 774 17.84 -16.09 -24.59
N LEU A 775 17.73 -17.22 -25.28
CA LEU A 775 16.78 -17.44 -26.38
C LEU A 775 15.39 -17.71 -25.78
N ASN A 776 14.59 -16.64 -25.64
CA ASN A 776 13.26 -16.68 -25.05
C ASN A 776 12.20 -16.27 -26.09
N PRO A 777 11.02 -16.92 -26.14
CA PRO A 777 10.60 -18.06 -25.32
C PRO A 777 11.12 -19.41 -25.85
N CYS A 778 11.23 -20.41 -24.97
CA CYS A 778 11.50 -21.80 -25.33
C CYS A 778 10.44 -22.30 -26.33
N PRO A 779 10.82 -22.75 -27.54
CA PRO A 779 9.84 -23.18 -28.55
C PRO A 779 8.95 -24.33 -28.10
N LEU A 780 9.48 -25.25 -27.29
CA LEU A 780 8.75 -26.43 -26.80
C LEU A 780 7.77 -26.11 -25.68
N THR A 781 8.19 -25.29 -24.70
CA THR A 781 7.44 -25.11 -23.44
C THR A 781 6.87 -23.71 -23.25
N GLY A 782 7.26 -22.74 -24.07
CA GLY A 782 6.94 -21.32 -23.88
C GLY A 782 7.70 -20.64 -22.73
N LYS A 783 8.55 -21.38 -21.98
CA LYS A 783 9.33 -20.86 -20.85
C LYS A 783 10.25 -19.71 -21.30
N ASN A 784 10.20 -18.60 -20.59
CA ASN A 784 10.97 -17.38 -20.87
C ASN A 784 11.80 -16.87 -19.67
N VAL A 785 11.68 -17.52 -18.51
CA VAL A 785 12.43 -17.18 -17.29
C VAL A 785 13.25 -18.40 -16.89
N PHE A 786 14.57 -18.26 -16.89
CA PHE A 786 15.54 -19.31 -16.58
C PHE A 786 16.38 -18.88 -15.36
N PRO A 787 16.05 -19.34 -14.13
CA PRO A 787 16.76 -18.92 -12.92
C PRO A 787 18.25 -19.29 -12.89
N CYS A 788 18.60 -20.41 -13.53
CA CYS A 788 19.97 -20.87 -13.75
C CYS A 788 20.05 -21.74 -15.00
N VAL A 789 21.27 -22.17 -15.34
CA VAL A 789 21.54 -23.18 -16.37
C VAL A 789 21.51 -24.56 -15.68
N LEU A 790 20.59 -25.44 -16.07
CA LEU A 790 20.49 -26.81 -15.51
C LEU A 790 21.57 -27.74 -16.12
N GLY A 791 21.79 -27.65 -17.43
CA GLY A 791 22.95 -28.23 -18.12
C GLY A 791 23.07 -29.75 -18.13
N THR A 792 24.00 -30.24 -18.95
CA THR A 792 24.41 -31.66 -19.02
C THR A 792 25.39 -32.08 -17.92
N GLN A 793 25.83 -31.13 -17.09
CA GLN A 793 26.73 -31.38 -15.97
C GLN A 793 25.93 -31.62 -14.68
N GLY A 794 26.13 -32.80 -14.09
CA GLY A 794 25.59 -33.15 -12.77
C GLY A 794 26.36 -32.50 -11.61
N PRO A 795 26.02 -32.83 -10.35
CA PRO A 795 25.00 -33.79 -9.96
C PRO A 795 23.56 -33.26 -10.12
N TYR A 796 22.61 -34.18 -10.14
CA TYR A 796 21.18 -33.91 -10.14
C TYR A 796 20.50 -34.42 -8.87
N TYR A 797 19.60 -33.61 -8.33
CA TYR A 797 18.71 -33.91 -7.22
C TYR A 797 17.31 -34.10 -7.77
N VAL A 798 16.76 -35.30 -7.59
CA VAL A 798 15.52 -35.73 -8.24
C VAL A 798 14.48 -36.12 -7.20
N ALA A 799 13.27 -35.60 -7.32
CA ALA A 799 12.11 -36.03 -6.53
C ALA A 799 10.94 -36.42 -7.43
N LEU A 800 10.14 -37.39 -6.98
CA LEU A 800 8.87 -37.72 -7.60
C LEU A 800 7.81 -36.73 -7.12
N VAL A 801 7.06 -36.17 -8.06
CA VAL A 801 6.06 -35.14 -7.77
C VAL A 801 4.70 -35.53 -8.35
N THR A 802 3.64 -35.26 -7.58
CA THR A 802 2.26 -35.49 -7.99
C THR A 802 1.39 -34.26 -7.71
N PRO A 803 0.43 -33.93 -8.59
CA PRO A 803 -0.60 -32.94 -8.30
C PRO A 803 -1.34 -33.29 -7.00
N SER A 804 -1.41 -32.35 -6.07
CA SER A 804 -2.06 -32.55 -4.77
C SER A 804 -2.92 -31.35 -4.40
N ILE A 805 -4.09 -31.56 -3.79
CA ILE A 805 -4.95 -30.50 -3.26
C ILE A 805 -4.13 -29.64 -2.29
N HIS A 806 -4.13 -28.34 -2.54
CA HIS A 806 -3.26 -27.42 -1.84
C HIS A 806 -3.97 -26.22 -1.26
N TYR A 807 -4.98 -25.68 -1.94
CA TYR A 807 -5.67 -24.46 -1.50
C TYR A 807 -7.11 -24.43 -2.02
N THR A 808 -8.06 -23.97 -1.21
CA THR A 808 -9.44 -23.71 -1.64
C THR A 808 -9.64 -22.21 -1.89
N MET A 809 -9.84 -21.81 -3.15
CA MET A 809 -10.07 -20.40 -3.50
C MET A 809 -11.46 -19.92 -3.10
N GLY A 810 -12.39 -20.86 -2.96
CA GLY A 810 -13.74 -20.61 -2.49
C GLY A 810 -13.88 -20.53 -0.98
N GLY A 811 -14.86 -19.75 -0.56
CA GLY A 811 -15.18 -19.53 0.85
C GLY A 811 -16.26 -18.48 1.01
N CYS A 812 -16.32 -17.88 2.19
CA CYS A 812 -17.27 -16.83 2.53
C CYS A 812 -16.92 -15.51 1.82
N LEU A 813 -17.88 -14.94 1.09
CA LEU A 813 -17.72 -13.63 0.48
C LEU A 813 -17.46 -12.58 1.56
N ILE A 814 -16.36 -11.84 1.41
CA ILE A 814 -16.03 -10.73 2.29
C ILE A 814 -16.03 -9.38 1.56
N SER A 815 -16.23 -8.35 2.36
CA SER A 815 -15.98 -6.96 2.01
C SER A 815 -14.48 -6.65 2.10
N PRO A 816 -13.95 -5.59 1.44
CA PRO A 816 -12.57 -5.13 1.65
C PRO A 816 -12.25 -4.75 3.11
N SER A 817 -13.28 -4.56 3.94
CA SER A 817 -13.19 -4.37 5.39
C SER A 817 -13.30 -5.69 6.18
N ALA A 818 -13.13 -6.83 5.52
CA ALA A 818 -13.20 -8.18 6.06
C ALA A 818 -14.57 -8.59 6.66
N GLU A 819 -15.64 -7.83 6.42
CA GLU A 819 -16.99 -8.15 6.91
C GLU A 819 -17.58 -9.30 6.08
N MET A 820 -18.13 -10.34 6.73
CA MET A 820 -18.83 -11.42 6.03
C MET A 820 -20.11 -10.90 5.36
N GLN A 821 -20.28 -11.15 4.07
CA GLN A 821 -21.36 -10.57 3.27
C GLN A 821 -22.46 -11.58 2.95
N THR A 822 -23.70 -11.08 2.94
CA THR A 822 -24.82 -11.69 2.23
C THR A 822 -25.11 -10.88 0.97
N ILE A 823 -25.75 -11.51 -0.02
CA ILE A 823 -26.28 -10.83 -1.20
C ILE A 823 -27.81 -10.82 -1.12
N ASP A 824 -28.37 -9.61 -1.06
CA ASP A 824 -29.79 -9.34 -1.12
C ASP A 824 -30.18 -9.10 -2.60
N ASN A 825 -30.92 -10.06 -3.17
CA ASN A 825 -31.37 -10.03 -4.56
C ASN A 825 -32.82 -9.54 -4.71
N SER A 826 -33.43 -8.98 -3.66
CA SER A 826 -34.87 -8.62 -3.69
C SER A 826 -35.18 -7.32 -4.43
N GLY A 827 -34.19 -6.65 -5.02
CA GLY A 827 -34.36 -5.38 -5.72
C GLY A 827 -33.65 -5.37 -7.06
N VAL A 828 -33.81 -4.26 -7.79
CA VAL A 828 -33.30 -4.08 -9.17
C VAL A 828 -31.82 -4.42 -9.34
N THR A 829 -31.01 -4.17 -8.30
CA THR A 829 -29.62 -4.61 -8.27
C THR A 829 -29.29 -5.36 -6.98
N PRO A 830 -28.49 -6.44 -7.06
CA PRO A 830 -28.01 -7.16 -5.89
C PRO A 830 -27.26 -6.23 -4.92
N VAL A 831 -27.66 -6.23 -3.65
CA VAL A 831 -27.04 -5.43 -2.60
C VAL A 831 -26.25 -6.33 -1.66
N ARG A 832 -24.95 -6.08 -1.52
CA ARG A 832 -24.14 -6.75 -0.48
C ARG A 832 -24.44 -6.13 0.88
N ARG A 833 -24.68 -6.97 1.90
CA ARG A 833 -24.91 -6.54 3.29
C ARG A 833 -24.00 -7.32 4.24
N PRO A 834 -23.42 -6.69 5.27
CA PRO A 834 -22.68 -7.42 6.28
C PRO A 834 -23.63 -8.22 7.19
N ILE A 835 -23.19 -9.41 7.63
CA ILE A 835 -23.66 -9.98 8.90
C ILE A 835 -22.96 -9.21 10.01
N LEU A 836 -23.73 -8.55 10.88
CA LEU A 836 -23.16 -7.68 11.90
C LEU A 836 -22.34 -8.48 12.90
N GLY A 837 -21.23 -7.92 13.37
CA GLY A 837 -20.33 -8.57 14.34
C GLY A 837 -19.53 -9.76 13.77
N LEU A 838 -19.60 -10.05 12.47
CA LEU A 838 -18.92 -11.20 11.87
C LEU A 838 -17.94 -10.79 10.77
N PHE A 839 -16.67 -11.14 10.98
CA PHE A 839 -15.57 -10.89 10.05
C PHE A 839 -14.90 -12.19 9.61
N GLY A 840 -14.15 -12.14 8.52
CA GLY A 840 -13.42 -13.28 7.97
C GLY A 840 -12.03 -12.90 7.47
N ALA A 841 -11.05 -13.78 7.70
CA ALA A 841 -9.69 -13.61 7.19
C ALA A 841 -9.03 -14.95 6.83
N GLY A 842 -8.16 -14.94 5.81
CA GLY A 842 -7.49 -16.14 5.31
C GLY A 842 -8.39 -17.03 4.47
N GLU A 843 -8.05 -18.32 4.38
CA GLU A 843 -8.66 -19.28 3.44
C GLU A 843 -10.13 -19.66 3.75
N VAL A 844 -10.71 -19.17 4.85
CA VAL A 844 -12.17 -19.25 5.07
C VAL A 844 -12.94 -18.29 4.15
N THR A 845 -12.25 -17.29 3.59
CA THR A 845 -12.83 -16.23 2.76
C THR A 845 -12.76 -16.58 1.28
N GLY A 846 -13.68 -16.02 0.49
CA GLY A 846 -13.74 -16.12 -0.95
C GLY A 846 -13.81 -14.75 -1.62
N GLY A 847 -13.44 -14.70 -2.91
CA GLY A 847 -13.45 -13.47 -3.72
C GLY A 847 -12.08 -12.83 -3.95
N VAL A 848 -11.05 -13.26 -3.22
CA VAL A 848 -9.69 -12.66 -3.29
C VAL A 848 -8.90 -13.21 -4.48
N HIS A 849 -9.09 -14.48 -4.85
CA HIS A 849 -8.24 -15.19 -5.81
C HIS A 849 -8.97 -15.64 -7.07
N GLY A 850 -10.29 -15.77 -7.08
CA GLY A 850 -11.03 -16.28 -8.23
C GLY A 850 -10.70 -17.73 -8.57
N GLY A 851 -10.49 -18.03 -9.85
CA GLY A 851 -10.34 -19.41 -10.34
C GLY A 851 -9.03 -20.10 -9.96
N ASN A 852 -7.97 -19.35 -9.66
CA ASN A 852 -6.68 -19.90 -9.24
C ASN A 852 -5.86 -18.86 -8.45
N ARG A 853 -5.18 -19.31 -7.38
CA ARG A 853 -4.37 -18.46 -6.51
C ARG A 853 -2.93 -18.28 -7.02
N LEU A 854 -2.46 -17.03 -7.06
CA LEU A 854 -1.06 -16.70 -7.32
C LEU A 854 -0.18 -17.13 -6.13
N GLY A 855 0.94 -17.81 -6.42
CA GLY A 855 1.88 -18.27 -5.39
C GLY A 855 2.37 -17.13 -4.51
N GLY A 856 2.40 -17.32 -3.19
CA GLY A 856 2.78 -16.30 -2.21
C GLY A 856 1.63 -15.43 -1.67
N ASN A 857 0.46 -15.42 -2.33
CA ASN A 857 -0.68 -14.61 -1.87
C ASN A 857 -1.37 -15.15 -0.60
N SER A 858 -1.25 -16.44 -0.27
CA SER A 858 -1.98 -17.02 0.88
C SER A 858 -1.47 -16.52 2.22
N LEU A 859 -0.14 -16.39 2.38
CA LEU A 859 0.40 -15.76 3.58
C LEU A 859 0.06 -14.28 3.62
N LEU A 860 0.09 -13.61 2.45
CA LEU A 860 -0.23 -12.19 2.35
C LEU A 860 -1.67 -11.88 2.76
N GLU A 861 -2.66 -12.61 2.24
CA GLU A 861 -4.07 -12.34 2.55
C GLU A 861 -4.38 -12.61 4.02
N CYS A 862 -3.70 -13.59 4.63
CA CYS A 862 -3.82 -13.87 6.05
C CYS A 862 -3.39 -12.66 6.89
N VAL A 863 -2.28 -12.01 6.53
CA VAL A 863 -1.82 -10.80 7.25
C VAL A 863 -2.71 -9.61 6.93
N VAL A 864 -2.96 -9.33 5.65
CA VAL A 864 -3.73 -8.14 5.23
C VAL A 864 -5.15 -8.18 5.78
N PHE A 865 -5.91 -9.22 5.48
CA PHE A 865 -7.30 -9.31 5.94
C PHE A 865 -7.40 -9.71 7.41
N GLY A 866 -6.39 -10.38 7.97
CA GLY A 866 -6.29 -10.60 9.41
C GLY A 866 -6.20 -9.29 10.17
N LYS A 867 -5.27 -8.41 9.81
CA LYS A 867 -5.16 -7.06 10.40
C LYS A 867 -6.46 -6.27 10.20
N ILE A 868 -7.00 -6.22 8.98
CA ILE A 868 -8.26 -5.50 8.73
C ILE A 868 -9.40 -6.04 9.61
N ALA A 869 -9.58 -7.36 9.70
CA ALA A 869 -10.60 -7.97 10.55
C ALA A 869 -10.38 -7.64 12.04
N GLY A 870 -9.15 -7.73 12.52
CA GLY A 870 -8.78 -7.40 13.89
C GLY A 870 -9.10 -5.94 14.26
N ASP A 871 -8.71 -4.99 13.41
CA ASP A 871 -9.01 -3.57 13.58
C ASP A 871 -10.54 -3.31 13.63
N ARG A 872 -11.27 -3.84 12.64
CA ARG A 872 -12.72 -3.63 12.54
C ARG A 872 -13.49 -4.29 13.67
N ALA A 873 -13.06 -5.46 14.13
CA ALA A 873 -13.63 -6.14 15.28
C ALA A 873 -13.36 -5.39 16.59
N ALA A 874 -12.13 -4.91 16.79
CA ALA A 874 -11.76 -4.17 18.01
C ALA A 874 -12.46 -2.81 18.13
N THR A 875 -12.69 -2.14 17.00
CA THR A 875 -13.36 -0.83 16.97
C THR A 875 -14.89 -0.93 16.82
N ILE A 876 -15.48 -2.12 17.02
CA ILE A 876 -16.91 -2.32 16.78
C ILE A 876 -17.80 -1.52 17.75
N LEU A 877 -17.37 -1.38 19.01
CA LEU A 877 -18.04 -0.59 20.03
C LEU A 877 -17.51 0.84 20.03
N GLN A 878 -18.40 1.80 19.87
CA GLN A 878 -18.06 3.22 19.77
C GLN A 878 -18.76 4.02 20.86
N LYS A 879 -18.07 5.04 21.38
CA LYS A 879 -18.63 5.94 22.41
C LYS A 879 -19.85 6.73 21.90
N LYS A 880 -19.88 7.02 20.60
CA LYS A 880 -20.99 7.69 19.90
C LYS A 880 -21.72 6.69 19.01
N SER A 881 -23.06 6.76 18.98
CA SER A 881 -23.89 5.89 18.14
C SER A 881 -23.84 6.26 16.65
N THR A 882 -23.47 7.51 16.34
CA THR A 882 -23.25 8.02 14.99
C THR A 882 -21.79 8.34 14.77
N GLY A 883 -21.30 8.10 13.55
CA GLY A 883 -19.89 8.30 13.21
C GLY A 883 -19.55 9.70 12.69
N LEU A 884 -20.53 10.51 12.27
CA LEU A 884 -20.32 11.90 11.88
C LEU A 884 -21.11 12.86 12.78
N SER A 885 -20.63 14.09 12.88
CA SER A 885 -21.29 15.19 13.58
C SER A 885 -21.16 16.49 12.77
N THR A 886 -21.97 17.50 13.08
CA THR A 886 -21.90 18.82 12.41
C THR A 886 -20.80 19.72 12.97
N THR A 887 -20.33 19.43 14.18
CA THR A 887 -19.37 20.23 14.95
C THR A 887 -17.95 19.67 14.91
N GLU A 888 -17.79 18.35 14.89
CA GLU A 888 -16.50 17.65 14.99
C GLU A 888 -16.17 16.84 13.73
N TRP A 889 -14.89 16.88 13.36
CA TRP A 889 -14.31 16.05 12.31
C TRP A 889 -13.95 14.66 12.84
N SER A 890 -14.36 13.63 12.10
CA SER A 890 -14.16 12.22 12.44
C SER A 890 -13.25 11.54 11.43
N THR A 891 -12.24 10.82 11.91
CA THR A 891 -11.34 10.04 11.06
C THR A 891 -12.06 8.82 10.49
N VAL A 892 -12.04 8.67 9.18
CA VAL A 892 -12.56 7.49 8.46
C VAL A 892 -11.49 6.94 7.53
N VAL A 893 -11.56 5.65 7.24
CA VAL A 893 -10.55 4.96 6.43
C VAL A 893 -11.14 4.56 5.09
N LEU A 894 -10.49 4.88 3.99
CA LEU A 894 -10.88 4.47 2.64
C LEU A 894 -10.86 2.94 2.54
N ARG A 895 -12.02 2.35 2.30
CA ARG A 895 -12.26 0.91 2.20
C ARG A 895 -12.02 0.41 0.79
N GLU A 896 -12.60 1.07 -0.21
CA GLU A 896 -12.48 0.66 -1.61
C GLU A 896 -12.70 1.84 -2.55
N VAL A 897 -12.11 1.73 -3.74
CA VAL A 897 -12.31 2.65 -4.86
C VAL A 897 -12.84 1.82 -6.04
N ARG A 898 -13.95 2.25 -6.64
CA ARG A 898 -14.53 1.64 -7.83
C ARG A 898 -14.60 2.65 -8.97
N GLU A 899 -14.17 2.23 -10.15
CA GLU A 899 -14.07 3.07 -11.34
C GLU A 899 -14.37 2.25 -12.61
N GLY A 900 -14.80 2.94 -13.66
CA GLY A 900 -15.12 2.32 -14.96
C GLY A 900 -16.49 1.62 -15.04
N GLY A 901 -16.89 1.25 -16.26
CA GLY A 901 -18.18 0.59 -16.53
C GLY A 901 -19.37 1.47 -16.12
N VAL A 902 -20.21 0.97 -15.20
CA VAL A 902 -21.44 1.65 -14.73
C VAL A 902 -21.18 2.99 -14.05
N TYR A 903 -19.95 3.30 -13.66
CA TYR A 903 -19.62 4.57 -12.98
C TYR A 903 -19.37 5.72 -13.95
N GLY A 904 -19.31 5.50 -15.28
CA GLY A 904 -19.03 6.56 -16.26
C GLY A 904 -17.55 6.98 -16.30
N ALA A 905 -17.16 7.68 -17.37
CA ALA A 905 -15.78 8.17 -17.56
C ALA A 905 -15.44 9.29 -16.57
N GLY A 906 -14.22 9.26 -16.00
CA GLY A 906 -13.73 10.27 -15.06
C GLY A 906 -14.33 10.22 -13.64
N SER A 907 -15.34 9.38 -13.42
CA SER A 907 -16.03 9.22 -12.13
C SER A 907 -15.49 8.02 -11.34
N ARG A 908 -15.45 8.19 -10.02
CA ARG A 908 -15.03 7.15 -9.06
C ARG A 908 -15.93 7.13 -7.85
N VAL A 909 -16.25 5.93 -7.39
CA VAL A 909 -16.95 5.69 -6.14
C VAL A 909 -15.93 5.36 -5.07
N LEU A 910 -15.85 6.20 -4.05
CA LEU A 910 -15.02 5.98 -2.88
C LEU A 910 -15.93 5.57 -1.73
N ARG A 911 -15.63 4.45 -1.09
CA ARG A 911 -16.35 4.00 0.12
C ARG A 911 -15.39 3.99 1.29
N PHE A 912 -15.82 4.55 2.40
CA PHE A 912 -15.04 4.69 3.62
C PHE A 912 -15.69 3.88 4.74
N ASN A 913 -14.85 3.30 5.60
CA ASN A 913 -15.27 2.70 6.85
C ASN A 913 -15.57 3.80 7.86
N MET A 914 -16.75 3.75 8.45
CA MET A 914 -17.04 4.48 9.68
C MET A 914 -16.16 3.93 10.81
N PRO A 915 -15.82 4.75 11.84
CA PRO A 915 -14.94 4.33 12.93
C PRO A 915 -15.32 2.97 13.51
N GLY A 916 -16.61 2.75 13.81
CA GLY A 916 -17.14 1.42 14.15
C GLY A 916 -18.00 0.80 13.06
N ALA A 917 -17.94 -0.53 12.94
CA ALA A 917 -18.72 -1.28 11.94
C ALA A 917 -20.23 -1.28 12.19
N LEU A 918 -20.68 -0.96 13.41
CA LEU A 918 -22.10 -0.86 13.76
C LEU A 918 -22.64 0.58 13.74
N GLN A 919 -21.78 1.58 13.56
CA GLN A 919 -22.20 2.98 13.54
C GLN A 919 -22.97 3.32 12.27
N ARG A 920 -24.01 4.13 12.42
CA ARG A 920 -24.61 4.86 11.30
C ARG A 920 -23.84 6.15 11.05
N THR A 921 -24.02 6.74 9.88
CA THR A 921 -23.40 8.04 9.57
C THR A 921 -23.91 9.16 10.49
N GLY A 922 -25.19 9.12 10.87
CA GLY A 922 -25.86 10.22 11.58
C GLY A 922 -26.43 11.30 10.67
N LEU A 923 -26.33 11.12 9.35
CA LEU A 923 -26.90 12.02 8.36
C LEU A 923 -28.41 11.78 8.19
N ALA A 924 -29.13 12.77 7.68
CA ALA A 924 -30.45 12.61 7.07
C ALA A 924 -30.32 12.31 5.57
N LEU A 925 -31.43 11.89 4.94
CA LEU A 925 -31.45 11.65 3.50
C LEU A 925 -31.29 13.00 2.76
N GLY A 926 -30.30 13.10 1.87
CA GLY A 926 -30.00 14.31 1.09
C GLY A 926 -28.93 15.24 1.67
N GLN A 927 -28.49 15.03 2.92
CA GLN A 927 -27.40 15.83 3.51
C GLN A 927 -26.05 15.52 2.85
N PHE A 928 -25.18 16.53 2.78
CA PHE A 928 -23.82 16.38 2.28
C PHE A 928 -22.79 16.31 3.41
N ILE A 929 -21.57 15.94 3.07
CA ILE A 929 -20.44 15.87 4.00
C ILE A 929 -19.31 16.79 3.52
N GLY A 930 -18.53 17.28 4.49
CA GLY A 930 -17.20 17.84 4.25
C GLY A 930 -16.15 16.75 4.43
N ILE A 931 -15.16 16.70 3.55
CA ILE A 931 -13.98 15.84 3.63
C ILE A 931 -12.76 16.75 3.61
N ARG A 932 -11.81 16.53 4.51
CA ARG A 932 -10.55 17.27 4.52
C ARG A 932 -9.33 16.38 4.65
N GLY A 933 -8.21 16.89 4.17
CA GLY A 933 -6.89 16.32 4.32
C GLY A 933 -5.82 17.31 3.87
N ASP A 934 -4.56 16.92 4.04
CA ASP A 934 -3.41 17.75 3.71
C ASP A 934 -2.75 17.25 2.41
N TRP A 935 -2.46 18.19 1.51
CA TRP A 935 -1.82 17.92 0.22
C TRP A 935 -0.82 19.03 -0.09
N ASP A 936 0.44 18.67 -0.31
CA ASP A 936 1.52 19.62 -0.59
C ASP A 936 1.56 20.79 0.45
N GLY A 937 1.31 20.47 1.73
CA GLY A 937 1.29 21.43 2.85
C GLY A 937 0.00 22.26 2.96
N HIS A 938 -0.95 22.08 2.05
CA HIS A 938 -2.24 22.73 2.08
C HIS A 938 -3.32 21.84 2.68
N ARG A 939 -4.07 22.40 3.64
CA ARG A 939 -5.30 21.78 4.12
C ARG A 939 -6.42 22.00 3.11
N LEU A 940 -6.81 20.95 2.41
CA LEU A 940 -7.88 20.97 1.42
C LEU A 940 -9.20 20.52 2.05
N ILE A 941 -10.31 21.17 1.68
CA ILE A 941 -11.67 20.78 2.10
C ILE A 941 -12.57 20.67 0.87
N GLY A 942 -13.16 19.50 0.67
CA GLY A 942 -14.14 19.22 -0.38
C GLY A 942 -15.50 18.84 0.18
N TYR A 943 -16.56 19.12 -0.58
CA TYR A 943 -17.94 18.80 -0.21
C TYR A 943 -18.51 17.75 -1.16
N TYR A 944 -19.12 16.71 -0.60
CA TYR A 944 -19.60 15.55 -1.37
C TYR A 944 -20.94 15.08 -0.84
N SER A 945 -21.82 14.64 -1.75
CA SER A 945 -23.06 13.98 -1.39
C SER A 945 -22.84 12.46 -1.29
N PRO A 946 -23.29 11.82 -0.20
CA PRO A 946 -23.24 10.38 -0.09
C PRO A 946 -24.20 9.68 -1.06
N ILE A 947 -23.80 8.52 -1.56
CA ILE A 947 -24.63 7.60 -2.34
C ILE A 947 -25.18 6.43 -1.50
N THR A 948 -24.61 6.20 -0.31
CA THR A 948 -25.09 5.23 0.68
C THR A 948 -26.28 5.78 1.44
N LEU A 949 -27.20 4.93 1.87
CA LEU A 949 -28.34 5.37 2.67
C LEU A 949 -27.86 5.76 4.09
N PRO A 950 -28.52 6.70 4.78
CA PRO A 950 -28.17 7.05 6.17
C PRO A 950 -28.19 5.89 7.16
N ASP A 951 -28.94 4.87 6.77
CA ASP A 951 -29.25 3.65 7.47
C ASP A 951 -28.22 2.54 7.26
N ASP A 952 -27.33 2.69 6.29
CA ASP A 952 -26.22 1.76 6.08
C ASP A 952 -25.25 1.90 7.26
N VAL A 953 -24.85 0.76 7.83
CA VAL A 953 -23.97 0.71 9.02
C VAL A 953 -22.53 0.45 8.59
N GLY A 954 -21.59 1.07 9.30
CA GLY A 954 -20.15 0.82 9.12
C GLY A 954 -19.53 1.43 7.87
N VAL A 955 -20.33 1.99 6.96
CA VAL A 955 -19.85 2.47 5.65
C VAL A 955 -20.51 3.78 5.23
N ILE A 956 -19.75 4.64 4.55
CA ILE A 956 -20.24 5.78 3.79
C ILE A 956 -19.60 5.78 2.40
N GLY A 957 -20.40 5.99 1.35
CA GLY A 957 -19.92 6.04 -0.03
C GLY A 957 -20.18 7.38 -0.66
N ILE A 958 -19.24 7.88 -1.45
CA ILE A 958 -19.36 9.13 -2.24
C ILE A 958 -19.04 8.86 -3.71
N LEU A 959 -19.52 9.76 -4.57
CA LEU A 959 -19.11 9.85 -5.97
C LEU A 959 -18.19 11.07 -6.14
N ALA A 960 -16.99 10.86 -6.69
CA ALA A 960 -16.02 11.92 -6.97
C ALA A 960 -15.58 11.88 -8.45
N ARG A 961 -15.35 13.06 -9.03
CA ARG A 961 -14.75 13.20 -10.37
C ARG A 961 -13.27 13.54 -10.28
N ALA A 962 -12.46 12.87 -11.10
CA ALA A 962 -11.00 12.95 -11.05
C ALA A 962 -10.41 14.15 -11.80
N ASP A 963 -11.20 14.83 -12.63
CA ASP A 963 -10.72 15.77 -13.65
C ASP A 963 -10.98 17.25 -13.36
N LYS A 964 -11.72 17.57 -12.28
CA LYS A 964 -12.18 18.93 -12.00
C LYS A 964 -11.87 19.37 -10.56
N GLY A 965 -11.29 20.57 -10.42
CA GLY A 965 -11.15 21.31 -9.16
C GLY A 965 -9.84 21.11 -8.38
N ARG A 966 -9.59 21.98 -7.40
CA ARG A 966 -8.34 22.02 -6.59
C ARG A 966 -8.04 20.74 -5.79
N LEU A 967 -9.05 19.90 -5.55
CA LEU A 967 -8.93 18.64 -4.78
C LEU A 967 -8.68 17.41 -5.66
N ALA A 968 -8.74 17.56 -6.98
CA ALA A 968 -8.77 16.44 -7.92
C ALA A 968 -7.55 15.53 -7.78
N GLU A 969 -6.35 16.09 -7.62
CA GLU A 969 -5.12 15.32 -7.43
C GLU A 969 -5.13 14.54 -6.11
N TRP A 970 -5.45 15.21 -5.00
CA TRP A 970 -5.47 14.59 -3.68
C TRP A 970 -6.49 13.45 -3.60
N ILE A 971 -7.74 13.68 -4.01
CA ILE A 971 -8.78 12.64 -3.99
C ILE A 971 -8.48 11.50 -4.98
N SER A 972 -7.68 11.77 -6.02
CA SER A 972 -7.19 10.77 -6.97
C SER A 972 -6.04 9.93 -6.45
N ALA A 973 -5.24 10.47 -5.55
CA ALA A 973 -4.12 9.75 -4.95
C ALA A 973 -4.61 8.69 -3.96
N LEU A 974 -5.78 8.90 -3.33
CA LEU A 974 -6.29 8.03 -2.27
C LEU A 974 -6.41 6.55 -2.70
N GLN A 975 -5.86 5.66 -1.87
CA GLN A 975 -5.89 4.20 -2.01
C GLN A 975 -6.54 3.53 -0.79
N PRO A 976 -7.06 2.30 -0.92
CA PRO A 976 -7.57 1.54 0.22
C PRO A 976 -6.56 1.46 1.38
N GLY A 977 -6.96 1.93 2.56
CA GLY A 977 -6.08 2.07 3.74
C GLY A 977 -5.80 3.52 4.15
N ASP A 978 -5.95 4.49 3.24
CA ASP A 978 -5.75 5.90 3.55
C ASP A 978 -6.83 6.41 4.50
N ALA A 979 -6.45 7.28 5.44
CA ALA A 979 -7.38 7.94 6.33
C ALA A 979 -7.65 9.39 5.92
N VAL A 980 -8.89 9.82 6.09
CA VAL A 980 -9.33 11.21 5.89
C VAL A 980 -10.22 11.62 7.06
N GLU A 981 -10.43 12.93 7.22
CA GLU A 981 -11.40 13.42 8.18
C GLU A 981 -12.71 13.82 7.49
N MET A 982 -13.83 13.41 8.05
CA MET A 982 -15.18 13.71 7.57
C MET A 982 -16.02 14.43 8.61
N LYS A 983 -16.93 15.30 8.15
CA LYS A 983 -17.89 16.00 8.99
C LYS A 983 -19.26 16.05 8.30
N ALA A 984 -20.33 15.91 9.08
CA ALA A 984 -21.67 16.18 8.58
C ALA A 984 -21.83 17.67 8.27
N CYS A 985 -22.46 17.98 7.14
CA CYS A 985 -22.77 19.34 6.76
C CYS A 985 -24.29 19.52 6.63
N GLY A 986 -24.73 20.71 6.24
CA GLY A 986 -26.13 21.00 5.95
C GLY A 986 -26.62 20.29 4.68
N GLY A 987 -27.61 20.91 4.05
CA GLY A 987 -28.16 20.48 2.77
C GLY A 987 -29.60 20.00 2.88
N LEU A 988 -30.02 19.19 1.91
CA LEU A 988 -31.40 18.72 1.81
C LEU A 988 -31.69 17.70 2.93
N ILE A 989 -32.53 18.07 3.90
CA ILE A 989 -32.93 17.18 5.00
C ILE A 989 -34.31 16.60 4.69
N ILE A 990 -34.34 15.40 4.10
CA ILE A 990 -35.59 14.65 3.90
C ILE A 990 -35.77 13.69 5.08
N GLU A 991 -36.84 13.90 5.82
CA GLU A 991 -37.24 13.01 6.90
C GLU A 991 -37.87 11.74 6.33
N ARG A 992 -37.40 10.59 6.81
CA ARG A 992 -37.97 9.28 6.47
C ARG A 992 -38.74 8.76 7.67
N ARG A 993 -40.06 8.99 7.68
CA ARG A 993 -40.93 8.57 8.78
C ARG A 993 -41.52 7.21 8.47
N PHE A 994 -40.86 6.16 8.95
CA PHE A 994 -41.24 4.77 8.68
C PHE A 994 -42.64 4.41 9.21
N ALA A 995 -43.03 4.96 10.37
CA ALA A 995 -44.38 4.76 10.93
C ALA A 995 -45.46 5.34 10.02
N ASP A 996 -45.24 6.56 9.51
CA ASP A 996 -46.15 7.23 8.57
C ASP A 996 -46.06 6.66 7.15
N ARG A 997 -45.02 5.85 6.87
CA ARG A 997 -44.65 5.32 5.54
C ARG A 997 -44.41 6.39 4.48
N HIS A 998 -44.12 7.63 4.87
CA HIS A 998 -43.94 8.76 3.95
C HIS A 998 -42.62 9.49 4.16
N PHE A 999 -42.19 10.19 3.12
CA PHE A 999 -41.18 11.22 3.24
C PHE A 999 -41.80 12.53 3.70
N PHE A 1000 -41.07 13.27 4.52
CA PHE A 1000 -41.43 14.62 4.92
C PHE A 1000 -40.31 15.58 4.60
N PHE A 1001 -40.69 16.76 4.10
CA PHE A 1001 -39.78 17.86 3.88
C PHE A 1001 -40.44 19.14 4.40
N ARG A 1002 -39.84 19.79 5.41
CA ARG A 1002 -40.40 20.99 6.07
C ARG A 1002 -41.87 20.82 6.45
N GLY A 1003 -42.19 19.70 7.10
CA GLY A 1003 -43.54 19.35 7.53
C GLY A 1003 -44.50 18.92 6.41
N HIS A 1004 -44.13 19.04 5.14
CA HIS A 1004 -44.97 18.60 4.02
C HIS A 1004 -44.77 17.11 3.76
N LYS A 1005 -45.88 16.38 3.66
CA LYS A 1005 -45.90 14.98 3.24
C LYS A 1005 -45.59 14.91 1.74
N ILE A 1006 -44.53 14.22 1.38
CA ILE A 1006 -44.06 14.12 -0.01
C ILE A 1006 -44.56 12.81 -0.63
N ARG A 1007 -45.24 12.94 -1.76
CA ARG A 1007 -45.71 11.81 -2.58
C ARG A 1007 -45.10 11.81 -3.97
N LYS A 1008 -44.61 12.96 -4.46
CA LYS A 1008 -43.98 13.09 -5.77
C LYS A 1008 -42.58 13.67 -5.62
N LEU A 1009 -41.65 13.15 -6.41
CA LEU A 1009 -40.26 13.59 -6.44
C LEU A 1009 -39.91 14.08 -7.85
N ALA A 1010 -39.36 15.28 -7.94
CA ALA A 1010 -38.71 15.80 -9.12
C ALA A 1010 -37.23 16.02 -8.80
N LEU A 1011 -36.37 15.22 -9.42
CA LEU A 1011 -34.93 15.23 -9.20
C LEU A 1011 -34.27 15.86 -10.41
N ILE A 1012 -33.32 16.77 -10.20
CA ILE A 1012 -32.61 17.46 -11.28
C ILE A 1012 -31.11 17.42 -10.97
N GLY A 1013 -30.37 16.59 -11.70
CA GLY A 1013 -28.96 16.32 -11.49
C GLY A 1013 -28.11 16.78 -12.67
N GLY A 1014 -26.95 17.38 -12.39
CA GLY A 1014 -25.92 17.69 -13.39
C GLY A 1014 -24.56 17.13 -12.98
N GLY A 1015 -23.96 16.28 -13.81
CA GLY A 1015 -22.67 15.63 -13.52
C GLY A 1015 -22.69 14.86 -12.19
N THR A 1016 -21.82 15.20 -11.23
CA THR A 1016 -21.79 14.55 -9.90
C THR A 1016 -23.05 14.79 -9.07
N GLY A 1017 -23.92 15.72 -9.50
CA GLY A 1017 -25.24 15.95 -8.89
C GLY A 1017 -26.18 14.74 -8.94
N VAL A 1018 -25.83 13.68 -9.68
CA VAL A 1018 -26.51 12.37 -9.59
C VAL A 1018 -26.38 11.71 -8.22
N ALA A 1019 -25.34 11.99 -7.43
CA ALA A 1019 -25.06 11.31 -6.17
C ALA A 1019 -26.18 11.42 -5.12
N PRO A 1020 -26.64 12.63 -4.72
CA PRO A 1020 -27.76 12.75 -3.78
C PRO A 1020 -29.07 12.25 -4.41
N MET A 1021 -29.26 12.42 -5.73
CA MET A 1021 -30.45 11.94 -6.42
C MET A 1021 -30.55 10.42 -6.36
N LEU A 1022 -29.44 9.71 -6.60
CA LEU A 1022 -29.38 8.26 -6.47
C LEU A 1022 -29.68 7.80 -5.04
N GLN A 1023 -29.19 8.53 -4.03
CA GLN A 1023 -29.50 8.24 -2.62
C GLN A 1023 -31.02 8.36 -2.36
N ILE A 1024 -31.65 9.42 -2.88
CA ILE A 1024 -33.10 9.67 -2.76
C ILE A 1024 -33.90 8.59 -3.48
N VAL A 1025 -33.57 8.29 -4.73
CA VAL A 1025 -34.22 7.22 -5.52
C VAL A 1025 -34.15 5.89 -4.76
N ARG A 1026 -32.96 5.50 -4.30
CA ARG A 1026 -32.77 4.25 -3.53
C ARG A 1026 -33.60 4.19 -2.26
N ALA A 1027 -33.81 5.32 -1.60
CA ALA A 1027 -34.66 5.39 -0.43
C ALA A 1027 -36.15 5.30 -0.81
N ALA A 1028 -36.55 5.98 -1.88
CA ALA A 1028 -37.93 6.08 -2.34
C ALA A 1028 -38.46 4.75 -2.89
N VAL A 1029 -37.64 4.02 -3.65
CA VAL A 1029 -38.03 2.71 -4.23
C VAL A 1029 -37.98 1.55 -3.23
N LYS A 1030 -37.63 1.83 -1.97
CA LYS A 1030 -37.57 0.82 -0.90
C LYS A 1030 -38.84 0.83 -0.07
N LYS A 1031 -39.30 -0.35 0.39
CA LYS A 1031 -40.38 -0.44 1.37
C LYS A 1031 -40.01 0.28 2.68
N PRO A 1032 -40.97 0.91 3.36
CA PRO A 1032 -42.39 1.04 2.97
C PRO A 1032 -42.67 2.22 2.01
N PHE A 1033 -41.67 3.02 1.65
CA PHE A 1033 -41.87 4.27 0.92
C PHE A 1033 -42.29 4.09 -0.54
N VAL A 1034 -41.88 2.99 -1.17
CA VAL A 1034 -42.28 2.66 -2.55
C VAL A 1034 -43.80 2.62 -2.74
N ASP A 1035 -44.54 2.28 -1.68
CA ASP A 1035 -46.00 2.23 -1.68
C ASP A 1035 -46.63 3.63 -1.60
N SER A 1036 -45.92 4.60 -1.02
CA SER A 1036 -46.38 5.98 -0.80
C SER A 1036 -45.96 6.99 -1.88
N ILE A 1037 -44.81 6.77 -2.51
CA ILE A 1037 -44.27 7.65 -3.54
C ILE A 1037 -45.00 7.35 -4.85
N GLU A 1038 -45.84 8.26 -5.31
CA GLU A 1038 -46.67 8.13 -6.51
C GLU A 1038 -45.82 8.16 -7.79
N SER A 1039 -44.87 9.10 -7.88
CA SER A 1039 -43.98 9.20 -9.04
C SER A 1039 -42.64 9.87 -8.72
N ILE A 1040 -41.61 9.48 -9.48
CA ILE A 1040 -40.26 10.03 -9.45
C ILE A 1040 -39.87 10.42 -10.89
N GLN A 1041 -39.74 11.71 -11.15
CA GLN A 1041 -39.20 12.23 -12.41
C GLN A 1041 -37.77 12.70 -12.17
N PHE A 1042 -36.81 12.17 -12.91
CA PHE A 1042 -35.41 12.53 -12.76
C PHE A 1042 -34.84 13.07 -14.07
N ILE A 1043 -34.49 14.36 -14.11
CA ILE A 1043 -33.71 14.93 -15.21
C ILE A 1043 -32.23 14.81 -14.87
N TYR A 1044 -31.47 14.11 -15.71
CA TYR A 1044 -30.02 13.96 -15.54
C TYR A 1044 -29.26 14.52 -16.74
N ALA A 1045 -28.61 15.68 -16.51
CA ALA A 1045 -27.84 16.39 -17.51
C ALA A 1045 -26.34 16.08 -17.41
N ALA A 1046 -25.69 15.91 -18.56
CA ALA A 1046 -24.25 15.76 -18.69
C ALA A 1046 -23.74 16.35 -20.02
N GLU A 1047 -22.43 16.52 -20.15
CA GLU A 1047 -21.84 17.04 -21.39
C GLU A 1047 -21.93 16.00 -22.52
N ASP A 1048 -21.45 14.78 -22.24
CA ASP A 1048 -21.38 13.66 -23.17
C ASP A 1048 -22.02 12.41 -22.57
N VAL A 1049 -22.44 11.48 -23.43
CA VAL A 1049 -23.01 10.18 -23.02
C VAL A 1049 -22.08 9.38 -22.10
N SER A 1050 -20.76 9.52 -22.27
CA SER A 1050 -19.74 8.84 -21.48
C SER A 1050 -19.67 9.34 -20.03
N GLU A 1051 -20.19 10.53 -19.73
CA GLU A 1051 -20.23 11.10 -18.39
C GLU A 1051 -21.47 10.67 -17.57
N LEU A 1052 -22.47 10.04 -18.20
CA LEU A 1052 -23.71 9.58 -17.55
C LEU A 1052 -23.46 8.41 -16.59
N THR A 1053 -22.97 8.75 -15.40
CA THR A 1053 -22.73 7.83 -14.29
C THR A 1053 -24.04 7.15 -13.84
N TYR A 1054 -24.04 5.83 -13.65
CA TYR A 1054 -25.21 5.02 -13.26
C TYR A 1054 -26.36 4.94 -14.28
N ARG A 1055 -26.15 5.32 -15.54
CA ARG A 1055 -27.20 5.25 -16.59
C ARG A 1055 -27.95 3.92 -16.61
N THR A 1056 -27.23 2.79 -16.74
CA THR A 1056 -27.83 1.45 -16.80
C THR A 1056 -28.66 1.11 -15.55
N LEU A 1057 -28.23 1.60 -14.38
CA LEU A 1057 -28.97 1.42 -13.14
C LEU A 1057 -30.27 2.25 -13.15
N LEU A 1058 -30.21 3.50 -13.63
CA LEU A 1058 -31.40 4.35 -13.74
C LEU A 1058 -32.40 3.77 -14.76
N GLU A 1059 -31.93 3.31 -15.91
CA GLU A 1059 -32.77 2.61 -16.90
C GLU A 1059 -33.39 1.33 -16.32
N SER A 1060 -32.66 0.60 -15.48
CA SER A 1060 -33.20 -0.59 -14.82
C SER A 1060 -34.30 -0.28 -13.79
N TYR A 1061 -34.26 0.91 -13.15
CA TYR A 1061 -35.35 1.35 -12.28
C TYR A 1061 -36.63 1.66 -13.07
N GLU A 1062 -36.50 2.31 -14.23
CA GLU A 1062 -37.64 2.56 -15.12
C GLU A 1062 -38.24 1.24 -15.62
N LYS A 1063 -37.39 0.27 -15.98
CA LYS A 1063 -37.85 -1.05 -16.42
C LYS A 1063 -38.58 -1.84 -15.32
N GLU A 1064 -38.09 -1.79 -14.09
CA GLU A 1064 -38.70 -2.52 -12.96
C GLU A 1064 -40.04 -1.89 -12.54
N TYR A 1065 -40.08 -0.57 -12.38
CA TYR A 1065 -41.21 0.11 -11.75
C TYR A 1065 -42.18 0.77 -12.74
N GLY A 1066 -41.82 0.83 -14.03
CA GLY A 1066 -42.59 1.50 -15.07
C GLY A 1066 -42.41 3.02 -15.09
N SER A 1067 -42.53 3.61 -16.28
CA SER A 1067 -42.30 5.04 -16.52
C SER A 1067 -43.27 5.97 -15.78
N GLU A 1068 -44.45 5.49 -15.37
CA GLU A 1068 -45.38 6.25 -14.52
C GLU A 1068 -44.81 6.47 -13.11
N LYS A 1069 -44.14 5.46 -12.57
CA LYS A 1069 -43.57 5.46 -11.22
C LYS A 1069 -42.18 6.07 -11.19
N PHE A 1070 -41.33 5.71 -12.14
CA PHE A 1070 -39.96 6.21 -12.25
C PHE A 1070 -39.61 6.46 -13.71
N LYS A 1071 -39.29 7.72 -14.04
CA LYS A 1071 -38.78 8.09 -15.36
C LYS A 1071 -37.50 8.92 -15.22
N CYS A 1072 -36.46 8.51 -15.92
CA CYS A 1072 -35.23 9.28 -16.06
C CYS A 1072 -35.18 9.92 -17.46
N HIS A 1073 -35.06 11.24 -17.51
CA HIS A 1073 -34.87 12.03 -18.73
C HIS A 1073 -33.40 12.43 -18.83
N PHE A 1074 -32.67 11.79 -19.73
CA PHE A 1074 -31.28 12.13 -19.97
C PHE A 1074 -31.19 13.36 -20.88
N VAL A 1075 -30.26 14.27 -20.58
CA VAL A 1075 -30.05 15.48 -21.37
C VAL A 1075 -28.56 15.64 -21.64
N LEU A 1076 -28.18 15.76 -22.92
CA LEU A 1076 -26.79 15.86 -23.34
C LEU A 1076 -26.52 17.14 -24.14
N ASN A 1077 -25.42 17.81 -23.86
CA ASN A 1077 -24.94 18.91 -24.71
C ASN A 1077 -24.40 18.38 -26.04
N ASN A 1078 -23.63 17.29 -25.99
CA ASN A 1078 -23.01 16.64 -27.14
C ASN A 1078 -23.56 15.21 -27.28
N PRO A 1079 -24.80 15.04 -27.78
CA PRO A 1079 -25.40 13.73 -27.94
C PRO A 1079 -24.70 12.90 -29.02
N PRO A 1080 -24.60 11.57 -28.86
CA PRO A 1080 -24.13 10.69 -29.92
C PRO A 1080 -25.15 10.61 -31.07
N ALA A 1081 -24.73 10.05 -32.21
CA ALA A 1081 -25.66 9.74 -33.29
C ALA A 1081 -26.79 8.81 -32.80
N GLN A 1082 -28.00 8.99 -33.34
CA GLN A 1082 -29.22 8.27 -32.94
C GLN A 1082 -29.70 8.54 -31.50
N TRP A 1083 -29.22 9.61 -30.85
CA TRP A 1083 -29.78 10.06 -29.57
C TRP A 1083 -31.23 10.55 -29.75
N THR A 1084 -32.13 10.01 -28.94
CA THR A 1084 -33.57 10.31 -28.99
C THR A 1084 -34.08 11.05 -27.75
N ASP A 1085 -33.21 11.28 -26.77
CA ASP A 1085 -33.53 11.91 -25.49
C ASP A 1085 -33.22 13.43 -25.56
N GLY A 1086 -33.25 14.13 -24.41
CA GLY A 1086 -33.06 15.58 -24.34
C GLY A 1086 -31.70 16.07 -24.85
N VAL A 1087 -31.68 17.25 -25.47
CA VAL A 1087 -30.47 17.88 -26.02
C VAL A 1087 -30.30 19.29 -25.46
N GLY A 1088 -29.07 19.65 -25.09
CA GLY A 1088 -28.69 20.97 -24.60
C GLY A 1088 -28.86 21.14 -23.09
N PHE A 1089 -29.31 22.32 -22.67
CA PHE A 1089 -29.45 22.68 -21.27
C PHE A 1089 -30.83 22.29 -20.70
N VAL A 1090 -30.92 22.15 -19.38
CA VAL A 1090 -32.21 22.03 -18.69
C VAL A 1090 -32.95 23.38 -18.75
N ASP A 1091 -33.84 23.52 -19.74
CA ASP A 1091 -34.59 24.73 -20.01
C ASP A 1091 -36.05 24.66 -19.51
N THR A 1092 -36.79 25.76 -19.67
CA THR A 1092 -38.18 25.86 -19.25
C THR A 1092 -39.11 24.88 -19.99
N ALA A 1093 -38.80 24.57 -21.26
CA ALA A 1093 -39.62 23.67 -22.07
C ALA A 1093 -39.50 22.22 -21.55
N LEU A 1094 -38.27 21.77 -21.30
CA LEU A 1094 -38.00 20.47 -20.70
C LEU A 1094 -38.59 20.38 -19.29
N LEU A 1095 -38.44 21.41 -18.45
CA LEU A 1095 -39.02 21.40 -17.11
C LEU A 1095 -40.55 21.27 -17.16
N ARG A 1096 -41.21 21.88 -18.16
CA ARG A 1096 -42.66 21.78 -18.33
C ARG A 1096 -43.12 20.40 -18.79
N SER A 1097 -42.32 19.69 -19.59
CA SER A 1097 -42.68 18.37 -20.12
C SER A 1097 -42.26 17.21 -19.22
N ALA A 1098 -41.13 17.33 -18.52
CA ALA A 1098 -40.52 16.24 -17.76
C ALA A 1098 -40.83 16.28 -16.25
N VAL A 1099 -41.17 17.45 -15.68
CA VAL A 1099 -41.47 17.59 -14.25
C VAL A 1099 -42.98 17.56 -14.02
N GLN A 1100 -43.42 16.91 -12.93
CA GLN A 1100 -44.83 16.86 -12.55
C GLN A 1100 -45.39 18.25 -12.26
N ALA A 1101 -46.69 18.45 -12.49
CA ALA A 1101 -47.35 19.73 -12.24
C ALA A 1101 -47.18 20.23 -10.78
N PRO A 1102 -47.06 21.56 -10.57
CA PRO A 1102 -46.94 22.17 -9.25
C PRO A 1102 -47.98 21.65 -8.25
N SER A 1103 -47.52 21.21 -7.08
CA SER A 1103 -48.38 20.69 -6.00
C SER A 1103 -47.64 20.74 -4.66
N ASN A 1104 -48.38 20.73 -3.54
CA ASN A 1104 -47.81 20.87 -2.18
C ASN A 1104 -47.23 19.56 -1.61
N ASP A 1105 -47.25 18.48 -2.37
CA ASP A 1105 -46.66 17.17 -2.06
C ASP A 1105 -45.57 16.77 -3.05
N LEU A 1106 -45.12 17.71 -3.90
CA LEU A 1106 -44.01 17.57 -4.84
C LEU A 1106 -42.75 18.23 -4.29
N LEU A 1107 -41.72 17.44 -4.02
CA LEU A 1107 -40.39 17.93 -3.68
C LEU A 1107 -39.52 17.99 -4.94
N VAL A 1108 -39.01 19.18 -5.27
CA VAL A 1108 -38.04 19.39 -6.34
C VAL A 1108 -36.63 19.55 -5.76
N ALA A 1109 -35.76 18.57 -5.99
CA ALA A 1109 -34.38 18.55 -5.51
C ALA A 1109 -33.40 18.78 -6.67
N ILE A 1110 -32.48 19.74 -6.50
CA ILE A 1110 -31.55 20.18 -7.54
C ILE A 1110 -30.11 20.01 -7.08
N CYS A 1111 -29.26 19.38 -7.88
CA CYS A 1111 -27.82 19.31 -7.61
C CYS A 1111 -27.03 19.37 -8.91
N GLY A 1112 -26.04 20.25 -9.00
CA GLY A 1112 -25.25 20.46 -10.20
C GLY A 1112 -24.48 21.77 -10.16
N PRO A 1113 -23.90 22.23 -11.28
CA PRO A 1113 -23.15 23.49 -11.34
C PRO A 1113 -24.01 24.70 -10.91
N PRO A 1114 -23.44 25.71 -10.22
CA PRO A 1114 -24.22 26.87 -9.73
C PRO A 1114 -25.01 27.62 -10.81
N ILE A 1115 -24.52 27.64 -12.05
CA ILE A 1115 -25.23 28.24 -13.19
C ILE A 1115 -26.52 27.48 -13.50
N MET A 1116 -26.44 26.15 -13.59
CA MET A 1116 -27.60 25.27 -13.78
C MET A 1116 -28.60 25.44 -12.64
N GLN A 1117 -28.14 25.42 -11.39
CA GLN A 1117 -29.01 25.56 -10.23
C GLN A 1117 -29.83 26.87 -10.28
N ARG A 1118 -29.18 28.00 -10.59
CA ARG A 1118 -29.84 29.31 -10.70
C ARG A 1118 -30.86 29.34 -11.84
N ALA A 1119 -30.49 28.84 -13.01
CA ALA A 1119 -31.38 28.81 -14.18
C ALA A 1119 -32.63 27.97 -13.91
N VAL A 1120 -32.45 26.75 -13.40
CA VAL A 1120 -33.55 25.83 -13.08
C VAL A 1120 -34.48 26.42 -12.02
N LYS A 1121 -33.93 27.00 -10.93
CA LYS A 1121 -34.76 27.66 -9.91
C LYS A 1121 -35.56 28.84 -10.47
N GLY A 1122 -34.96 29.64 -11.34
CA GLY A 1122 -35.64 30.75 -12.01
C GLY A 1122 -36.81 30.27 -12.87
N ALA A 1123 -36.59 29.23 -13.67
CA ALA A 1123 -37.61 28.64 -14.52
C ALA A 1123 -38.77 28.02 -13.70
N LEU A 1124 -38.46 27.25 -12.65
CA LEU A 1124 -39.47 26.66 -11.76
C LEU A 1124 -40.30 27.73 -11.04
N LYS A 1125 -39.67 28.83 -10.60
CA LYS A 1125 -40.40 29.97 -10.03
C LYS A 1125 -41.37 30.58 -11.05
N GLY A 1126 -40.93 30.76 -12.31
CA GLY A 1126 -41.77 31.26 -13.39
C GLY A 1126 -42.91 30.32 -13.78
N LEU A 1127 -42.76 29.02 -13.54
CA LEU A 1127 -43.79 28.00 -13.77
C LEU A 1127 -44.75 27.80 -12.58
N GLY A 1128 -44.62 28.57 -11.49
CA GLY A 1128 -45.54 28.54 -10.35
C GLY A 1128 -45.29 27.44 -9.31
N TYR A 1129 -44.09 26.86 -9.27
CA TYR A 1129 -43.75 25.86 -8.24
C TYR A 1129 -43.63 26.48 -6.84
N ASN A 1130 -44.04 25.73 -5.82
CA ASN A 1130 -43.89 26.13 -4.43
C ASN A 1130 -42.40 26.17 -4.05
N MET A 1131 -41.82 27.37 -3.98
CA MET A 1131 -40.40 27.56 -3.71
C MET A 1131 -39.96 27.15 -2.29
N ASN A 1132 -40.91 26.80 -1.40
CA ASN A 1132 -40.58 26.13 -0.14
C ASN A 1132 -40.20 24.66 -0.33
N LEU A 1133 -40.66 24.03 -1.42
CA LEU A 1133 -40.41 22.64 -1.82
C LEU A 1133 -39.45 22.52 -3.01
N VAL A 1134 -38.85 23.63 -3.47
CA VAL A 1134 -37.80 23.64 -4.50
C VAL A 1134 -36.46 23.97 -3.84
N ARG A 1135 -35.53 23.02 -3.78
CA ARG A 1135 -34.27 23.19 -3.05
C ARG A 1135 -33.05 22.64 -3.77
N THR A 1136 -31.94 23.34 -3.63
CA THR A 1136 -30.63 22.80 -3.99
C THR A 1136 -30.05 22.04 -2.81
N VAL A 1137 -29.20 21.05 -3.10
CA VAL A 1137 -28.59 20.20 -2.06
C VAL A 1137 -27.56 20.96 -1.21
N ASP A 1138 -26.97 22.03 -1.73
CA ASP A 1138 -25.97 22.88 -1.07
C ASP A 1138 -26.56 24.06 -0.29
N GLU A 1139 -27.88 24.31 -0.38
CA GLU A 1139 -28.55 25.34 0.41
C GLU A 1139 -28.58 24.96 1.90
N THR A 1140 -27.95 25.78 2.74
CA THR A 1140 -28.10 25.70 4.19
C THR A 1140 -29.42 26.34 4.62
N GLU A 1141 -30.08 25.80 5.63
CA GLU A 1141 -31.26 26.46 6.20
C GLU A 1141 -30.91 27.86 6.70
N PRO A 1142 -31.78 28.87 6.49
CA PRO A 1142 -31.62 30.16 7.13
C PRO A 1142 -31.55 29.95 8.65
N THR A 1143 -30.58 30.57 9.31
CA THR A 1143 -30.49 30.66 10.77
C THR A 1143 -31.63 31.53 11.32
N SER A 1144 -32.85 30.99 11.35
CA SER A 1144 -34.04 31.50 12.04
C SER A 1144 -35.07 30.36 11.96
N ALA A 1145 -35.58 29.74 13.02
CA ALA A 1145 -35.96 30.28 14.30
C ALA A 1145 -35.86 29.17 15.36
N LYS A 1146 -35.04 29.38 16.40
CA LYS A 1146 -35.44 28.90 17.72
C LYS A 1146 -36.69 29.69 18.07
N ILE A 1147 -37.86 29.10 17.87
CA ILE A 1147 -39.01 29.36 18.74
C ILE A 1147 -38.94 28.27 19.80
#